data_AF-A0A1Y3DSM9-F1
#
_entry.id   AF-A0A1Y3DSM9-F1
#
_cell.length_a   1.000
_cell.length_b   1.000
_cell.length_c   1.000
_cell.angle_alpha   90.00
_cell.angle_beta   90.00
_cell.angle_gamma   90.00
#
_symmetry.space_group_name_H-M   'P 1'
#
loop_
_entity.id
_entity.type
_entity.pdbx_description
1 polymer ?
#
loop_
_entity_poly.entity_id
_entity_poly.type
_entity_poly.pdbx_seq_one_letter_code
_entity_poly.pdbx_strand_id
1 'polypeptide(L)'
;MDELLSTSKDRRIENRRNRIRKKLNKQGESPHESEQTATSKNQKGENTDEEIPNTWNDKSKYKFEYKNEECNVNYDNLKREIVKNLEEKKKDFLGEVSARVNQKEQPFLEEIKKYVVGLNQNTFAIGSNAKEEKLTEQIEDTYQSEFQKNIADVKALALKEKESYKKKIEKYFSLLKYKDEKIKKVCEINSKNVLSFIELMRDQMEGYKTYLEDILTKTRDELNSKRKSLLNNNKEILEDFMRMRDLNSTTFLDVLESHKKLNHKIKESHEQNHLNLKGKNELLEENLDTNMEHIQDINRIIMEREKKLYDNKLLQQKNNHNLKMINFYKLEINKLREALLSIKTYYYNYKIKSKKNISELINQYERIKFQFIQLQKRQKSYEQNFQKKYAKTWDLQKSEANRHIAKLISANQIIHEQIFMKEFCKRNYKHLLEENYNIGSCTLKDDSESIDAENVKQVTHNQIEQVKKLLLQECNFLVDGDAEDEQEKLKKIFNYIGVHTQDDLELLTQLFYVDDQQENDDGDLAQTSEYTLDIIFKYYQEKEKENVCRIAKNKQKYKNRLNISLKLIMERKKQEKEYWDNLACITPHDTIELWKTFLIFIEKYYHLLKERATIIQNIFSEEKLVKENMNKINRMKEALSKL
;
A
#
# COMPACT_ATOMS: atom_id res chain seq x y z
N MET A 1 -44.01 -33.77 -0.34
CA MET A 1 -44.93 -32.86 0.38
C MET A 1 -44.08 -31.82 1.12
N ASP A 2 -43.20 -31.06 0.46
CA ASP A 2 -43.39 -30.18 -0.70
C ASP A 2 -44.52 -29.18 -0.52
N GLU A 3 -44.26 -28.19 0.34
CA GLU A 3 -44.59 -26.78 0.14
C GLU A 3 -44.18 -26.03 1.42
N LEU A 4 -43.13 -25.19 1.38
CA LEU A 4 -42.94 -23.98 2.23
C LEU A 4 -41.49 -23.43 2.24
N LEU A 5 -40.68 -23.69 1.21
CA LEU A 5 -39.38 -23.04 1.02
C LEU A 5 -39.37 -22.14 -0.23
N SER A 6 -40.14 -21.05 -0.18
CA SER A 6 -39.86 -19.85 -0.99
C SER A 6 -40.67 -18.67 -0.45
N THR A 7 -40.13 -17.96 0.53
CA THR A 7 -40.56 -16.58 0.77
C THR A 7 -39.39 -15.65 0.48
N SER A 8 -39.42 -15.13 -0.75
CA SER A 8 -38.53 -14.09 -1.28
C SER A 8 -38.36 -12.95 -0.26
N LYS A 9 -37.16 -12.36 -0.25
CA LYS A 9 -36.75 -11.23 0.59
C LYS A 9 -37.78 -10.08 0.57
N ASP A 10 -38.45 -9.89 -0.57
CA ASP A 10 -39.49 -8.87 -0.76
C ASP A 10 -40.75 -9.15 0.05
N ARG A 11 -41.15 -10.42 0.21
CA ARG A 11 -42.31 -10.81 1.01
C ARG A 11 -42.07 -10.59 2.51
N ARG A 12 -40.81 -10.65 2.97
CA ARG A 12 -40.44 -10.30 4.36
C ARG A 12 -40.45 -8.80 4.59
N ILE A 13 -40.04 -8.01 3.59
CA ILE A 13 -40.08 -6.54 3.65
C ILE A 13 -41.54 -6.07 3.63
N GLU A 14 -42.39 -6.68 2.80
CA GLU A 14 -43.81 -6.38 2.73
C GLU A 14 -44.55 -6.72 4.04
N ASN A 15 -44.25 -7.87 4.64
CA ASN A 15 -44.78 -8.24 5.96
C ASN A 15 -44.31 -7.28 7.08
N ARG A 16 -43.10 -6.72 6.97
CA ARG A 16 -42.59 -5.72 7.91
C ARG A 16 -43.27 -4.36 7.70
N ARG A 17 -43.51 -3.95 6.45
CA ARG A 17 -44.27 -2.74 6.10
C ARG A 17 -45.72 -2.83 6.58
N ASN A 18 -46.37 -3.98 6.42
CA ASN A 18 -47.74 -4.21 6.88
C ASN A 18 -47.86 -4.23 8.41
N ARG A 19 -46.83 -4.68 9.14
CA ARG A 19 -46.77 -4.55 10.61
C ARG A 19 -46.57 -3.11 11.07
N ILE A 20 -45.81 -2.31 10.34
CA ILE A 20 -45.60 -0.88 10.64
C ILE A 20 -46.88 -0.08 10.34
N ARG A 21 -47.56 -0.35 9.22
CA ARG A 21 -48.88 0.23 8.91
C ARG A 21 -49.95 -0.12 9.95
N LYS A 22 -49.99 -1.37 10.44
CA LYS A 22 -50.89 -1.78 11.54
C LYS A 22 -50.57 -1.11 12.89
N LYS A 23 -49.33 -0.65 13.11
CA LYS A 23 -48.95 0.11 14.31
C LYS A 23 -49.29 1.59 14.20
N LEU A 24 -49.17 2.18 13.00
CA LEU A 24 -49.58 3.56 12.72
C LEU A 24 -51.10 3.74 12.76
N ASN A 25 -51.87 2.79 12.20
CA ASN A 25 -53.34 2.87 12.23
C ASN A 25 -53.94 2.60 13.63
N LYS A 26 -53.15 2.11 14.60
CA LYS A 26 -53.59 1.92 16.00
C LYS A 26 -53.45 3.16 16.87
N GLN A 27 -52.83 4.24 16.37
CA GLN A 27 -52.72 5.52 17.08
C GLN A 27 -53.77 6.57 16.64
N GLY A 28 -54.74 6.17 15.80
CA GLY A 28 -55.75 7.06 15.21
C GLY A 28 -57.17 6.96 15.78
N GLU A 29 -57.40 6.22 16.87
CA GLU A 29 -58.72 6.16 17.52
C GLU A 29 -58.65 6.83 18.91
N SER A 30 -59.21 8.03 19.02
CA SER A 30 -59.56 8.64 20.31
C SER A 30 -60.84 7.99 20.86
N PRO A 31 -61.04 8.06 22.18
CA PRO A 31 -62.31 8.57 22.69
C PRO A 31 -62.12 9.87 23.49
N HIS A 32 -62.79 10.92 23.02
CA HIS A 32 -63.46 11.95 23.85
C HIS A 32 -64.23 11.27 25.01
N GLU A 33 -64.37 11.75 26.25
CA GLU A 33 -64.69 13.06 26.86
C GLU A 33 -64.29 12.92 28.35
N SER A 34 -63.79 13.90 29.10
CA SER A 34 -64.52 15.05 29.65
C SER A 34 -63.59 15.79 30.63
N GLU A 35 -63.70 17.12 30.66
CA GLU A 35 -63.63 18.05 31.83
C GLU A 35 -62.49 17.85 32.87
N GLN A 36 -61.67 18.84 33.28
CA GLN A 36 -61.88 20.27 33.52
C GLN A 36 -60.49 20.90 33.84
N THR A 37 -60.28 22.15 33.39
CA THR A 37 -59.77 23.34 34.12
C THR A 37 -58.92 23.14 35.41
N ALA A 38 -57.88 23.90 35.78
CA ALA A 38 -57.28 25.17 35.34
C ALA A 38 -55.91 25.39 36.03
N THR A 39 -55.16 26.36 35.48
CA THR A 39 -54.32 27.37 36.16
C THR A 39 -53.17 26.98 37.10
N SER A 40 -51.97 27.39 36.70
CA SER A 40 -50.86 27.74 37.59
C SER A 40 -50.77 29.26 37.73
N LYS A 41 -50.71 29.76 38.98
CA LYS A 41 -50.23 31.11 39.34
C LYS A 41 -48.95 30.98 40.17
N ASN A 42 -48.10 31.97 39.93
CA ASN A 42 -46.84 32.32 40.59
C ASN A 42 -46.92 32.38 42.14
N GLN A 43 -45.77 32.17 42.81
CA GLN A 43 -45.03 33.11 43.69
C GLN A 43 -44.04 32.30 44.54
N LYS A 44 -42.73 32.59 44.56
CA LYS A 44 -41.98 33.63 45.30
C LYS A 44 -42.14 33.51 46.83
N GLY A 45 -41.01 33.34 47.54
CA GLY A 45 -40.92 33.34 49.00
C GLY A 45 -39.47 33.15 49.50
N GLU A 46 -38.74 34.26 49.56
CA GLU A 46 -37.59 34.59 50.45
C GLU A 46 -38.00 34.42 51.94
N ASN A 47 -37.16 34.12 52.96
CA ASN A 47 -35.96 34.82 53.46
C ASN A 47 -35.32 34.11 54.70
N THR A 48 -33.99 34.33 54.90
CA THR A 48 -33.20 34.55 56.17
C THR A 48 -33.19 33.49 57.29
N ASP A 49 -32.14 33.18 58.08
CA ASP A 49 -30.71 33.49 58.31
C ASP A 49 -30.19 32.28 59.16
N GLU A 50 -28.93 31.81 59.24
CA GLU A 50 -27.78 32.33 60.02
C GLU A 50 -26.63 31.26 59.99
N GLU A 51 -25.36 31.70 59.87
CA GLU A 51 -24.07 31.17 60.41
C GLU A 51 -23.53 29.74 60.05
N ILE A 52 -22.52 29.57 59.14
CA ILE A 52 -21.03 29.48 59.31
C ILE A 52 -20.52 28.13 59.94
N PRO A 53 -19.32 27.51 59.63
CA PRO A 53 -18.22 27.80 58.67
C PRO A 53 -17.67 26.61 57.81
N ASN A 54 -16.95 27.00 56.73
CA ASN A 54 -15.66 26.47 56.21
C ASN A 54 -15.54 24.99 55.78
N THR A 55 -14.84 24.61 54.69
CA THR A 55 -13.51 25.09 54.26
C THR A 55 -13.17 24.47 52.88
N TRP A 56 -12.32 25.14 52.10
CA TRP A 56 -11.64 24.70 50.86
C TRP A 56 -12.42 24.75 49.54
N ASN A 57 -12.42 25.92 48.90
CA ASN A 57 -12.14 25.95 47.46
C ASN A 57 -11.59 27.32 47.07
N ASP A 58 -10.26 27.39 46.98
CA ASP A 58 -9.55 28.59 46.59
C ASP A 58 -8.79 28.33 45.28
N LYS A 59 -8.95 29.27 44.34
CA LYS A 59 -8.21 29.46 43.07
C LYS A 59 -8.61 28.49 41.94
N SER A 60 -9.38 28.89 40.94
CA SER A 60 -9.04 29.97 39.99
C SER A 60 -10.30 30.43 39.25
N LYS A 61 -10.71 31.69 39.48
CA LYS A 61 -11.87 32.34 38.83
C LYS A 61 -11.37 33.07 37.58
N TYR A 62 -11.59 32.52 36.38
CA TYR A 62 -11.45 33.30 35.15
C TYR A 62 -12.64 34.24 35.03
N LYS A 63 -12.37 35.53 35.10
CA LYS A 63 -13.34 36.63 34.94
C LYS A 63 -13.53 36.85 33.44
N PHE A 64 -14.65 36.40 32.88
CA PHE A 64 -15.02 36.72 31.50
C PHE A 64 -15.73 38.07 31.50
N GLU A 65 -15.00 39.14 31.22
CA GLU A 65 -15.57 40.46 30.91
C GLU A 65 -15.93 40.49 29.43
N TYR A 66 -17.23 40.62 29.13
CA TYR A 66 -17.73 40.83 27.78
C TYR A 66 -17.49 42.30 27.40
N LYS A 67 -16.44 42.56 26.62
CA LYS A 67 -16.26 43.85 25.92
C LYS A 67 -16.86 43.72 24.52
N ASN A 68 -17.91 44.50 24.25
CA ASN A 68 -18.34 44.79 22.89
C ASN A 68 -17.30 45.70 22.24
N GLU A 69 -16.27 45.11 21.65
CA GLU A 69 -15.50 45.77 20.60
C GLU A 69 -16.14 45.37 19.27
N GLU A 70 -16.83 46.32 18.63
CA GLU A 70 -17.20 46.22 17.22
C GLU A 70 -15.92 46.19 16.38
N CYS A 71 -15.31 45.02 16.29
CA CYS A 71 -14.25 44.71 15.36
C CYS A 71 -14.84 44.68 13.95
N ASN A 72 -14.82 45.82 13.26
CA ASN A 72 -15.06 45.88 11.81
C ASN A 72 -13.84 45.29 11.07
N VAL A 73 -13.59 43.99 11.28
CA VAL A 73 -12.55 43.25 10.60
C VAL A 73 -13.09 42.89 9.22
N ASN A 74 -12.61 43.63 8.23
CA ASN A 74 -12.94 43.41 6.83
C ASN A 74 -12.40 42.04 6.39
N TYR A 75 -13.25 41.00 6.50
CA TYR A 75 -12.96 39.61 6.12
C TYR A 75 -12.43 39.48 4.69
N ASP A 76 -12.79 40.38 3.78
CA ASP A 76 -12.30 40.37 2.40
C ASP A 76 -10.83 40.79 2.30
N ASN A 77 -10.34 41.65 3.20
CA ASN A 77 -8.91 41.96 3.24
C ASN A 77 -8.08 40.80 3.77
N LEU A 78 -8.51 40.16 4.86
CA LEU A 78 -7.81 38.99 5.41
C LEU A 78 -7.82 37.83 4.40
N LYS A 79 -8.93 37.62 3.70
CA LYS A 79 -9.03 36.62 2.63
C LYS A 79 -8.08 36.93 1.47
N ARG A 80 -7.99 38.19 1.03
CA ARG A 80 -7.04 38.61 -0.03
C ARG A 80 -5.59 38.42 0.39
N GLU A 81 -5.26 38.71 1.65
CA GLU A 81 -3.92 38.54 2.19
C GLU A 81 -3.50 37.07 2.32
N ILE A 82 -4.42 36.19 2.74
CA ILE A 82 -4.19 34.73 2.77
C ILE A 82 -3.98 34.18 1.36
N VAL A 83 -4.79 34.61 0.38
CA VAL A 83 -4.65 34.17 -1.02
C VAL A 83 -3.30 34.64 -1.59
N LYS A 84 -2.90 35.89 -1.35
CA LYS A 84 -1.60 36.41 -1.81
C LYS A 84 -0.42 35.64 -1.21
N ASN A 85 -0.47 35.35 0.09
CA ASN A 85 0.56 34.54 0.77
C ASN A 85 0.65 33.11 0.22
N LEU A 86 -0.48 32.51 -0.15
CA LEU A 86 -0.50 31.17 -0.77
C LEU A 86 0.06 31.19 -2.19
N GLU A 87 -0.20 32.25 -2.96
CA GLU A 87 0.36 32.42 -4.31
C GLU A 87 1.88 32.66 -4.28
N GLU A 88 2.38 33.47 -3.34
CA GLU A 88 3.83 33.65 -3.12
C GLU A 88 4.51 32.33 -2.74
N LYS A 89 3.97 31.59 -1.77
CA LYS A 89 4.52 30.27 -1.40
C LYS A 89 4.49 29.26 -2.56
N LYS A 90 3.46 29.30 -3.40
CA LYS A 90 3.38 28.46 -4.60
C LYS A 90 4.47 28.83 -5.61
N LYS A 91 4.74 30.13 -5.78
CA LYS A 91 5.79 30.63 -6.68
C LYS A 91 7.18 30.23 -6.19
N ASP A 92 7.43 30.34 -4.90
CA ASP A 92 8.69 29.93 -4.28
C ASP A 92 8.92 28.41 -4.43
N PHE A 93 7.88 27.60 -4.19
CA PHE A 93 7.95 26.15 -4.37
C PHE A 93 8.20 25.77 -5.84
N LEU A 94 7.54 26.43 -6.80
CA LEU A 94 7.81 26.21 -8.23
C LEU A 94 9.23 26.62 -8.64
N GLY A 95 9.74 27.71 -8.05
CA GLY A 95 11.13 28.15 -8.25
C GLY A 95 12.13 27.13 -7.71
N GLU A 96 11.88 26.59 -6.52
CA GLU A 96 12.71 25.56 -5.90
C GLU A 96 12.69 24.25 -6.68
N VAL A 97 11.52 23.82 -7.17
CA VAL A 97 11.39 22.63 -8.03
C VAL A 97 12.12 22.85 -9.36
N SER A 98 11.99 24.02 -10.00
CA SER A 98 12.73 24.33 -11.24
C SER A 98 14.24 24.35 -11.01
N ALA A 99 14.70 24.91 -9.89
CA ALA A 99 16.13 24.90 -9.55
C ALA A 99 16.67 23.48 -9.34
N ARG A 100 15.91 22.61 -8.65
CA ARG A 100 16.29 21.19 -8.47
C ARG A 100 16.26 20.39 -9.76
N VAL A 101 15.32 20.68 -10.67
CA VAL A 101 15.29 20.05 -12.00
C VAL A 101 16.51 20.50 -12.79
N ASN A 102 16.79 21.80 -12.87
CA ASN A 102 17.95 22.32 -13.59
C ASN A 102 19.29 21.82 -13.00
N GLN A 103 19.42 21.70 -11.68
CA GLN A 103 20.61 21.11 -11.03
C GLN A 103 20.81 19.63 -11.37
N LYS A 104 19.75 18.88 -11.65
CA LYS A 104 19.82 17.47 -12.05
C LYS A 104 19.96 17.30 -13.57
N GLU A 105 19.45 18.23 -14.35
CA GLU A 105 19.46 18.20 -15.81
C GLU A 105 20.83 18.60 -16.39
N GLN A 106 21.52 19.57 -15.77
CA GLN A 106 22.88 19.99 -16.12
C GLN A 106 23.90 18.82 -16.14
N PRO A 107 24.07 18.02 -15.07
CA PRO A 107 25.01 16.91 -15.06
C PRO A 107 24.59 15.79 -16.03
N PHE A 108 23.28 15.57 -16.20
CA PHE A 108 22.76 14.58 -17.15
C PHE A 108 23.06 14.96 -18.62
N LEU A 109 22.93 16.24 -18.97
CA LEU A 109 23.28 16.76 -20.30
C LEU A 109 24.80 16.78 -20.55
N GLU A 110 25.61 17.05 -19.52
CA GLU A 110 27.07 16.93 -19.59
C GLU A 110 27.52 15.47 -19.76
N GLU A 111 26.86 14.53 -19.09
CA GLU A 111 27.13 13.10 -19.23
C GLU A 111 26.81 12.61 -20.65
N ILE A 112 25.67 13.05 -21.23
CA ILE A 112 25.32 12.79 -22.63
C ILE A 112 26.35 13.40 -23.59
N LYS A 113 26.81 14.65 -23.36
CA LYS A 113 27.85 15.28 -24.18
C LYS A 113 29.17 14.49 -24.14
N LYS A 114 29.55 13.95 -22.98
CA LYS A 114 30.75 13.09 -22.83
C LYS A 114 30.65 11.80 -23.66
N TYR A 115 29.48 11.18 -23.69
CA TYR A 115 29.24 9.97 -24.52
C TYR A 115 29.15 10.28 -26.02
N VAL A 116 28.63 11.45 -26.41
CA VAL A 116 28.56 11.89 -27.81
C VAL A 116 29.92 12.31 -28.37
N VAL A 117 30.78 12.94 -27.56
CA VAL A 117 32.16 13.28 -27.98
C VAL A 117 33.01 12.02 -28.22
N GLY A 118 32.76 10.92 -27.49
CA GLY A 118 33.40 9.63 -27.75
C GLY A 118 32.99 8.96 -29.07
N LEU A 119 31.85 9.34 -29.66
CA LEU A 119 31.41 8.87 -30.98
C LEU A 119 31.94 9.73 -32.13
N ASN A 120 32.22 11.03 -31.88
CA ASN A 120 32.73 11.96 -32.89
C ASN A 120 34.26 11.88 -33.11
N GLN A 121 35.01 11.11 -32.31
CA GLN A 121 36.42 10.81 -32.60
C GLN A 121 36.61 9.69 -33.64
N ASN A 122 35.53 8.98 -34.02
CA ASN A 122 35.55 7.98 -35.08
C ASN A 122 35.18 8.56 -36.47
N THR A 123 35.16 9.88 -36.62
CA THR A 123 34.85 10.56 -37.90
C THR A 123 36.08 10.80 -38.79
N PHE A 124 37.18 10.06 -38.59
CA PHE A 124 38.35 10.12 -39.48
C PHE A 124 38.25 9.19 -40.72
N ALA A 125 37.13 8.52 -40.96
CA ALA A 125 36.98 7.56 -42.06
C ALA A 125 35.76 7.81 -42.97
N ILE A 126 35.44 9.08 -43.28
CA ILE A 126 34.38 9.42 -44.26
C ILE A 126 34.97 10.05 -45.55
N GLY A 127 36.30 10.16 -45.66
CA GLY A 127 36.98 10.83 -46.77
C GLY A 127 37.36 9.97 -47.99
N SER A 128 37.07 8.66 -48.03
CA SER A 128 37.63 7.76 -49.07
C SER A 128 36.64 6.92 -49.88
N ASN A 129 35.33 7.13 -49.77
CA ASN A 129 34.35 6.21 -50.37
C ASN A 129 33.97 6.47 -51.84
N ALA A 130 34.50 7.52 -52.48
CA ALA A 130 34.14 7.86 -53.86
C ALA A 130 34.75 6.92 -54.94
N LYS A 131 35.63 5.98 -54.55
CA LYS A 131 36.23 5.01 -55.48
C LYS A 131 35.69 3.57 -55.35
N GLU A 132 34.93 3.27 -54.29
CA GLU A 132 34.39 1.92 -54.08
C GLU A 132 33.02 1.70 -54.75
N GLU A 133 32.21 2.75 -54.95
CA GLU A 133 30.87 2.63 -55.55
C GLU A 133 30.89 2.14 -57.01
N LYS A 134 32.00 2.30 -57.73
CA LYS A 134 32.14 1.78 -59.11
C LYS A 134 32.55 0.30 -59.19
N LEU A 135 33.00 -0.31 -58.08
CA LEU A 135 33.32 -1.75 -58.04
C LEU A 135 32.17 -2.59 -57.49
N THR A 136 31.22 -2.00 -56.76
CA THR A 136 30.11 -2.73 -56.14
C THR A 136 29.00 -3.10 -57.13
N GLU A 137 28.75 -2.32 -58.18
CA GLU A 137 27.75 -2.65 -59.21
C GLU A 137 28.17 -3.85 -60.10
N GLN A 138 29.47 -4.19 -60.18
CA GLN A 138 29.93 -5.32 -61.00
C GLN A 138 30.01 -6.66 -60.26
N ILE A 139 29.88 -6.68 -58.93
CA ILE A 139 30.05 -7.90 -58.12
C ILE A 139 28.70 -8.47 -57.62
N GLU A 140 27.61 -7.69 -57.67
CA GLU A 140 26.29 -8.12 -57.19
C GLU A 140 25.66 -9.30 -57.95
N ASP A 141 26.10 -9.57 -59.19
CA ASP A 141 25.48 -10.62 -60.01
C ASP A 141 26.20 -11.99 -59.97
N THR A 142 27.36 -12.12 -59.31
CA THR A 142 28.17 -13.36 -59.48
C THR A 142 28.23 -14.31 -58.27
N TYR A 143 27.96 -13.89 -57.03
CA TYR A 143 27.92 -14.82 -55.89
C TYR A 143 26.97 -14.36 -54.76
N GLN A 144 25.68 -14.71 -54.85
CA GLN A 144 24.81 -14.68 -53.67
C GLN A 144 25.17 -15.83 -52.72
N SER A 145 26.11 -15.54 -51.82
CA SER A 145 26.52 -16.40 -50.72
C SER A 145 25.37 -16.66 -49.74
N GLU A 146 25.29 -17.87 -49.17
CA GLU A 146 24.35 -18.23 -48.09
C GLU A 146 24.40 -17.25 -46.90
N PHE A 147 25.52 -16.56 -46.71
CA PHE A 147 25.69 -15.53 -45.70
C PHE A 147 24.81 -14.29 -45.94
N GLN A 148 24.68 -13.83 -47.19
CA GLN A 148 23.81 -12.70 -47.54
C GLN A 148 22.33 -13.08 -47.40
N LYS A 149 21.96 -14.32 -47.75
CA LYS A 149 20.61 -14.85 -47.49
C LYS A 149 20.32 -14.93 -45.98
N ASN A 150 21.26 -15.43 -45.18
CA ASN A 150 21.11 -15.44 -43.72
C ASN A 150 20.99 -14.03 -43.11
N ILE A 151 21.73 -13.03 -43.62
CA ILE A 151 21.57 -11.64 -43.17
C ILE A 151 20.20 -11.08 -43.55
N ALA A 152 19.72 -11.37 -44.75
CA ALA A 152 18.38 -10.97 -45.18
C ALA A 152 17.29 -11.62 -44.31
N ASP A 153 17.45 -12.91 -43.98
CA ASP A 153 16.53 -13.65 -43.09
C ASP A 153 16.55 -13.12 -41.66
N VAL A 154 17.72 -12.79 -41.11
CA VAL A 154 17.85 -12.16 -39.78
C VAL A 154 17.21 -10.77 -39.77
N LYS A 155 17.40 -9.96 -40.82
CA LYS A 155 16.72 -8.67 -40.96
C LYS A 155 15.19 -8.83 -41.04
N ALA A 156 14.71 -9.83 -41.79
CA ALA A 156 13.28 -10.13 -41.89
C ALA A 156 12.69 -10.61 -40.55
N LEU A 157 13.42 -11.40 -39.78
CA LEU A 157 13.05 -11.81 -38.41
C LEU A 157 13.00 -10.62 -37.44
N ALA A 158 14.01 -9.74 -37.48
CA ALA A 158 14.04 -8.54 -36.65
C ALA A 158 12.87 -7.58 -36.98
N LEU A 159 12.52 -7.44 -38.25
CA LEU A 159 11.33 -6.69 -38.68
C LEU A 159 10.03 -7.31 -38.17
N LYS A 160 9.90 -8.65 -38.23
CA LYS A 160 8.74 -9.36 -37.67
C LYS A 160 8.64 -9.20 -36.15
N GLU A 161 9.75 -9.23 -35.43
CA GLU A 161 9.76 -8.96 -33.99
C GLU A 161 9.35 -7.53 -33.67
N LYS A 162 9.88 -6.54 -34.41
CA LYS A 162 9.50 -5.14 -34.27
C LYS A 162 7.99 -4.94 -34.45
N GLU A 163 7.40 -5.58 -35.47
CA GLU A 163 5.96 -5.54 -35.74
C GLU A 163 5.15 -6.19 -34.59
N SER A 164 5.66 -7.31 -34.04
CA SER A 164 5.06 -8.00 -32.89
C SER A 164 5.07 -7.11 -31.62
N TYR A 165 6.18 -6.43 -31.35
CA TYR A 165 6.28 -5.48 -30.24
C TYR A 165 5.35 -4.28 -30.44
N LYS A 166 5.25 -3.74 -31.66
CA LYS A 166 4.31 -2.67 -31.99
C LYS A 166 2.85 -3.07 -31.70
N LYS A 167 2.45 -4.28 -32.09
CA LYS A 167 1.12 -4.83 -31.78
C LYS A 167 0.90 -5.05 -30.28
N LYS A 168 1.92 -5.46 -29.52
CA LYS A 168 1.83 -5.57 -28.05
C LYS A 168 1.65 -4.19 -27.40
N ILE A 169 2.40 -3.19 -27.85
CA ILE A 169 2.30 -1.81 -27.38
C ILE A 169 0.89 -1.27 -27.62
N GLU A 170 0.33 -1.49 -28.82
CA GLU A 170 -1.03 -1.07 -29.17
C GLU A 170 -2.11 -1.75 -28.31
N LYS A 171 -1.93 -3.04 -27.97
CA LYS A 171 -2.78 -3.74 -26.99
C LYS A 171 -2.68 -3.13 -25.59
N TYR A 172 -1.48 -2.74 -25.14
CA TYR A 172 -1.31 -2.09 -23.84
C TYR A 172 -1.97 -0.70 -23.82
N PHE A 173 -1.85 0.09 -24.88
CA PHE A 173 -2.54 1.39 -24.99
C PHE A 173 -4.07 1.21 -24.99
N SER A 174 -4.59 0.20 -25.68
CA SER A 174 -6.03 -0.12 -25.66
C SER A 174 -6.51 -0.50 -24.25
N LEU A 175 -5.71 -1.29 -23.53
CA LEU A 175 -6.01 -1.67 -22.15
C LEU A 175 -5.93 -0.48 -21.19
N LEU A 176 -4.97 0.43 -21.39
CA LEU A 176 -4.84 1.65 -20.60
C LEU A 176 -6.06 2.55 -20.81
N LYS A 177 -6.45 2.80 -22.07
CA LYS A 177 -7.65 3.59 -22.40
C LYS A 177 -8.92 3.00 -21.80
N TYR A 178 -9.05 1.67 -21.78
CA TYR A 178 -10.16 0.98 -21.12
C TYR A 178 -10.16 1.18 -19.60
N LYS A 179 -8.99 1.18 -18.95
CA LYS A 179 -8.87 1.45 -17.51
C LYS A 179 -9.18 2.92 -17.19
N ASP A 180 -8.71 3.85 -18.02
CA ASP A 180 -9.00 5.28 -17.85
C ASP A 180 -10.50 5.56 -17.96
N GLU A 181 -11.19 4.94 -18.92
CA GLU A 181 -12.66 4.98 -19.03
C GLU A 181 -13.36 4.41 -17.79
N LYS A 182 -12.84 3.33 -17.20
CA LYS A 182 -13.38 2.81 -15.93
C LYS A 182 -13.18 3.78 -14.77
N ILE A 183 -12.01 4.40 -14.66
CA ILE A 183 -11.72 5.38 -13.62
C ILE A 183 -12.66 6.57 -13.77
N LYS A 184 -12.85 7.08 -15.00
CA LYS A 184 -13.77 8.18 -15.29
C LYS A 184 -15.20 7.86 -14.83
N LYS A 185 -15.70 6.66 -15.13
CA LYS A 185 -17.03 6.22 -14.66
C LYS A 185 -17.13 6.15 -13.14
N VAL A 186 -16.09 5.68 -12.46
CA VAL A 186 -16.05 5.66 -10.98
C VAL A 186 -16.04 7.08 -10.41
N CYS A 187 -15.27 8.00 -11.00
CA CYS A 187 -15.26 9.40 -10.62
C CYS A 187 -16.62 10.08 -10.84
N GLU A 188 -17.30 9.80 -11.96
CA GLU A 188 -18.66 10.30 -12.22
C GLU A 188 -19.68 9.77 -11.21
N ILE A 189 -19.62 8.48 -10.86
CA ILE A 189 -20.49 7.88 -9.84
C ILE A 189 -20.20 8.50 -8.47
N ASN A 190 -18.93 8.65 -8.10
CA ASN A 190 -18.56 9.27 -6.83
C ASN A 190 -18.99 10.74 -6.77
N SER A 191 -18.85 11.49 -7.86
CA SER A 191 -19.33 12.87 -7.96
C SER A 191 -20.84 12.94 -7.76
N LYS A 192 -21.62 12.07 -8.40
CA LYS A 192 -23.07 11.98 -8.19
C LYS A 192 -23.43 11.64 -6.74
N ASN A 193 -22.72 10.68 -6.13
CA ASN A 193 -22.96 10.31 -4.74
C ASN A 193 -22.67 11.46 -3.77
N VAL A 194 -21.60 12.23 -4.00
CA VAL A 194 -21.27 13.42 -3.20
C VAL A 194 -22.35 14.50 -3.37
N LEU A 195 -22.84 14.72 -4.59
CA LEU A 195 -23.93 15.66 -4.83
C LEU A 195 -25.23 15.23 -4.12
N SER A 196 -25.62 13.96 -4.22
CA SER A 196 -26.79 13.43 -3.50
C SER A 196 -26.63 13.50 -1.98
N PHE A 197 -25.40 13.35 -1.46
CA PHE A 197 -25.12 13.55 -0.05
C PHE A 197 -25.25 15.02 0.37
N ILE A 198 -24.77 15.95 -0.46
CA ILE A 198 -24.94 17.39 -0.22
C ILE A 198 -26.43 17.77 -0.25
N GLU A 199 -27.21 17.24 -1.18
CA GLU A 199 -28.67 17.43 -1.22
C GLU A 199 -29.33 16.91 0.06
N LEU A 200 -28.98 15.70 0.50
CA LEU A 200 -29.49 15.15 1.76
C LEU A 200 -29.14 16.04 2.96
N MET A 201 -27.91 16.56 3.04
CA MET A 201 -27.52 17.46 4.13
C MET A 201 -28.28 18.79 4.08
N ARG A 202 -28.56 19.32 2.88
CA ARG A 202 -29.39 20.53 2.71
C ARG A 202 -30.82 20.28 3.16
N ASP A 203 -31.40 19.14 2.80
CA ASP A 203 -32.76 18.77 3.22
C ASP A 203 -32.84 18.61 4.74
N GLN A 204 -31.82 18.02 5.37
CA GLN A 204 -31.74 17.93 6.83
C GLN A 204 -31.66 19.32 7.48
N MET A 205 -30.84 20.22 6.92
CA MET A 205 -30.70 21.59 7.41
C MET A 205 -32.01 22.38 7.28
N GLU A 206 -32.73 22.24 6.16
CA GLU A 206 -34.04 22.87 5.97
C GLU A 206 -35.11 22.27 6.92
N GLY A 207 -35.03 20.96 7.17
CA GLY A 207 -35.86 20.29 8.18
C GLY A 207 -35.63 20.84 9.59
N TYR A 208 -34.37 21.05 9.99
CA TYR A 208 -34.05 21.67 11.27
C TYR A 208 -34.53 23.12 11.34
N LYS A 209 -34.39 23.89 10.25
CA LYS A 209 -34.90 25.26 10.18
C LYS A 209 -36.41 25.30 10.39
N THR A 210 -37.16 24.47 9.66
CA THR A 210 -38.62 24.36 9.81
C THR A 210 -39.02 23.97 11.23
N TYR A 211 -38.28 23.03 11.85
CA TYR A 211 -38.52 22.61 13.23
C TYR A 211 -38.31 23.76 14.23
N LEU A 212 -37.23 24.54 14.06
CA LEU A 212 -36.96 25.71 14.90
C LEU A 212 -38.02 26.79 14.71
N GLU A 213 -38.46 27.03 13.46
CA GLU A 213 -39.57 27.94 13.17
C GLU A 213 -40.86 27.51 13.86
N ASP A 214 -41.21 26.21 13.84
CA ASP A 214 -42.38 25.65 14.52
C ASP A 214 -42.32 25.79 16.06
N ILE A 215 -41.13 25.62 16.66
CA ILE A 215 -40.95 25.90 18.09
C ILE A 215 -41.20 27.38 18.38
N LEU A 216 -40.66 28.28 17.55
CA LEU A 216 -40.82 29.72 17.73
C LEU A 216 -42.27 30.17 17.56
N THR A 217 -43.02 29.61 16.60
CA THR A 217 -44.45 29.89 16.43
C THR A 217 -45.26 29.37 17.62
N LYS A 218 -45.05 28.13 18.06
CA LYS A 218 -45.72 27.58 19.25
C LYS A 218 -45.48 28.41 20.50
N THR A 219 -44.22 28.80 20.73
CA THR A 219 -43.86 29.65 21.88
C THR A 219 -44.56 31.01 21.80
N ARG A 220 -44.62 31.61 20.61
CA ARG A 220 -45.34 32.87 20.37
C ARG A 220 -46.84 32.72 20.65
N ASP A 221 -47.46 31.62 20.23
CA ASP A 221 -48.89 31.38 20.43
C ASP A 221 -49.23 31.13 21.91
N GLU A 222 -48.39 30.37 22.63
CA GLU A 222 -48.54 30.19 24.09
C GLU A 222 -48.46 31.52 24.84
N LEU A 223 -47.50 32.37 24.49
CA LEU A 223 -47.38 33.71 25.08
C LEU A 223 -48.61 34.59 24.79
N ASN A 224 -49.11 34.55 23.55
CA ASN A 224 -50.32 35.28 23.17
C ASN A 224 -51.56 34.77 23.92
N SER A 225 -51.70 33.46 24.08
CA SER A 225 -52.77 32.84 24.87
C SER A 225 -52.71 33.25 26.34
N LYS A 226 -51.51 33.21 26.95
CA LYS A 226 -51.29 33.66 28.34
C LYS A 226 -51.62 35.13 28.54
N ARG A 227 -51.24 35.99 27.57
CA ARG A 227 -51.60 37.41 27.57
C ARG A 227 -53.11 37.62 27.53
N LYS A 228 -53.82 36.87 26.67
CA LYS A 228 -55.28 36.95 26.54
C LYS A 228 -56.00 36.50 27.81
N SER A 229 -55.54 35.41 28.43
CA SER A 229 -56.08 34.92 29.71
C SER A 229 -55.93 35.94 30.84
N LEU A 230 -54.77 36.60 30.95
CA LEU A 230 -54.56 37.66 31.94
C LEU A 230 -55.49 38.85 31.73
N LEU A 231 -55.68 39.27 30.49
CA LEU A 231 -56.58 40.40 30.17
C LEU A 231 -58.04 40.08 30.55
N ASN A 232 -58.49 38.86 30.29
CA ASN A 232 -59.83 38.42 30.69
C ASN A 232 -60.00 38.37 32.22
N ASN A 233 -59.02 37.85 32.95
CA ASN A 233 -59.08 37.81 34.41
C ASN A 233 -59.17 39.22 35.02
N ASN A 234 -58.39 40.17 34.48
CA ASN A 234 -58.49 41.57 34.92
C ASN A 234 -59.87 42.19 34.63
N LYS A 235 -60.53 41.78 33.54
CA LYS A 235 -61.89 42.23 33.22
C LYS A 235 -62.91 41.67 34.20
N GLU A 236 -62.83 40.38 34.54
CA GLU A 236 -63.71 39.74 35.54
C GLU A 236 -63.56 40.39 36.92
N ILE A 237 -62.32 40.62 37.38
CA ILE A 237 -62.07 41.32 38.65
C ILE A 237 -62.74 42.70 38.67
N LEU A 238 -62.68 43.44 37.56
CA LEU A 238 -63.32 44.75 37.46
C LEU A 238 -64.85 44.65 37.53
N GLU A 239 -65.45 43.67 36.86
CA GLU A 239 -66.89 43.40 36.92
C GLU A 239 -67.34 43.00 38.34
N ASP A 240 -66.54 42.23 39.07
CA ASP A 240 -66.81 41.86 40.47
C ASP A 240 -66.75 43.06 41.42
N PHE A 241 -65.80 43.96 41.24
CA PHE A 241 -65.77 45.22 42.00
C PHE A 241 -67.01 46.08 41.74
N MET A 242 -67.51 46.11 40.51
CA MET A 242 -68.77 46.79 40.19
C MET A 242 -69.97 46.13 40.88
N ARG A 243 -70.06 44.79 40.87
CA ARG A 243 -71.12 44.03 41.57
C ARG A 243 -71.11 44.23 43.09
N MET A 244 -69.93 44.19 43.72
CA MET A 244 -69.78 44.40 45.16
C MET A 244 -70.20 45.80 45.60
N ARG A 245 -69.91 46.82 44.77
CA ARG A 245 -70.37 48.19 45.04
C ARG A 245 -71.90 48.29 45.02
N ASP A 246 -72.55 47.65 44.05
CA ASP A 246 -74.00 47.72 43.89
C ASP A 246 -74.74 46.96 45.02
N LEU A 247 -74.16 45.86 45.53
CA LEU A 247 -74.69 45.08 46.65
C LEU A 247 -74.57 45.80 48.01
N ASN A 248 -73.48 46.56 48.21
CA ASN A 248 -73.28 47.31 49.46
C ASN A 248 -74.19 48.54 49.57
N SER A 249 -74.80 48.97 48.46
CA SER A 249 -75.77 50.08 48.44
C SER A 249 -77.16 49.67 48.91
N THR A 250 -77.51 48.38 48.93
CA THR A 250 -78.85 47.88 49.32
C THR A 250 -78.93 47.41 50.77
N THR A 251 -77.82 47.03 51.40
CA THR A 251 -77.77 46.48 52.77
C THR A 251 -77.76 47.52 53.90
N PHE A 252 -77.65 48.82 53.61
CA PHE A 252 -77.64 49.88 54.63
C PHE A 252 -79.06 50.27 55.13
N LEU A 253 -80.12 49.89 54.42
CA LEU A 253 -81.52 50.22 54.78
C LEU A 253 -82.18 49.18 55.70
N ASP A 254 -81.82 47.89 55.64
CA ASP A 254 -82.48 46.81 56.39
C ASP A 254 -81.96 46.61 57.83
N VAL A 255 -80.76 47.13 58.15
CA VAL A 255 -80.12 46.99 59.48
C VAL A 255 -80.77 47.92 60.53
N LEU A 256 -81.40 49.01 60.10
CA LEU A 256 -81.99 50.02 60.99
C LEU A 256 -83.37 49.61 61.56
N GLU A 257 -84.06 48.68 60.91
CA GLU A 257 -85.43 48.28 61.25
C GLU A 257 -85.51 47.05 62.18
N SER A 258 -84.46 46.21 62.17
CA SER A 258 -84.39 44.98 62.99
C SER A 258 -83.96 45.22 64.45
N HIS A 259 -83.30 46.34 64.73
CA HIS A 259 -82.76 46.65 66.08
C HIS A 259 -83.84 47.14 67.08
N LYS A 260 -85.03 47.55 66.61
CA LYS A 260 -86.13 48.05 67.48
C LYS A 260 -87.06 46.96 68.01
N LYS A 261 -87.13 45.77 67.36
CA LYS A 261 -88.06 44.69 67.73
C LYS A 261 -87.50 43.69 68.76
N LEU A 262 -86.18 43.69 68.99
CA LEU A 262 -85.50 42.74 69.88
C LEU A 262 -85.46 43.18 71.35
N ASN A 263 -85.48 44.50 71.63
CA ASN A 263 -85.29 45.05 72.97
C ASN A 263 -86.50 44.93 73.94
N HIS A 264 -87.67 44.50 73.47
CA HIS A 264 -88.87 44.39 74.32
C HIS A 264 -89.17 42.95 74.80
N LYS A 265 -88.62 41.92 74.14
CA LYS A 265 -88.82 40.50 74.50
C LYS A 265 -87.81 39.95 75.51
N ILE A 266 -86.71 40.67 75.73
CA ILE A 266 -85.59 40.22 76.58
C ILE A 266 -85.85 40.51 78.07
N LYS A 267 -86.82 41.36 78.43
CA LYS A 267 -86.96 41.79 79.84
C LYS A 267 -87.78 40.86 80.74
N GLU A 268 -88.60 39.95 80.19
CA GLU A 268 -89.55 39.15 81.00
C GLU A 268 -89.18 37.66 81.15
N SER A 269 -88.16 37.15 80.44
CA SER A 269 -87.81 35.71 80.45
C SER A 269 -86.60 35.35 81.33
N HIS A 270 -85.86 36.34 81.85
CA HIS A 270 -84.53 36.12 82.42
C HIS A 270 -84.50 35.50 83.83
N GLU A 271 -85.50 35.67 84.69
CA GLU A 271 -85.34 35.32 86.11
C GLU A 271 -85.80 33.90 86.49
N GLN A 272 -86.72 33.26 85.74
CA GLN A 272 -87.22 31.92 86.07
C GLN A 272 -86.36 30.76 85.49
N ASN A 273 -85.56 31.04 84.44
CA ASN A 273 -84.78 30.03 83.72
C ASN A 273 -83.36 29.79 84.29
N HIS A 274 -82.87 30.66 85.16
CA HIS A 274 -81.46 30.69 85.56
C HIS A 274 -80.96 29.46 86.36
N LEU A 275 -81.85 28.75 87.07
CA LEU A 275 -81.47 27.61 87.93
C LEU A 275 -81.50 26.24 87.22
N ASN A 276 -82.48 26.03 86.32
CA ASN A 276 -82.50 24.86 85.43
C ASN A 276 -81.47 24.96 84.29
N LEU A 277 -81.02 26.18 83.93
CA LEU A 277 -79.94 26.37 82.98
C LEU A 277 -78.60 25.88 83.52
N LYS A 278 -78.32 26.02 84.83
CA LYS A 278 -76.96 25.76 85.34
C LYS A 278 -76.55 24.28 85.22
N GLY A 279 -77.38 23.34 85.70
CA GLY A 279 -77.07 21.91 85.58
C GLY A 279 -77.16 21.38 84.14
N LYS A 280 -78.01 21.99 83.31
CA LYS A 280 -78.08 21.67 81.88
C LYS A 280 -76.89 22.25 81.11
N ASN A 281 -76.36 23.39 81.54
CA ASN A 281 -75.14 24.01 81.01
C ASN A 281 -73.91 23.20 81.39
N GLU A 282 -73.78 22.72 82.64
CA GLU A 282 -72.66 21.85 83.05
C GLU A 282 -72.64 20.54 82.22
N LEU A 283 -73.81 19.90 82.03
CA LEU A 283 -73.92 18.69 81.21
C LEU A 283 -73.77 18.97 79.70
N LEU A 284 -74.13 20.17 79.24
CA LEU A 284 -73.86 20.61 77.88
C LEU A 284 -72.38 20.95 77.69
N GLU A 285 -71.70 21.54 78.66
CA GLU A 285 -70.26 21.83 78.65
C GLU A 285 -69.46 20.53 78.60
N GLU A 286 -69.77 19.53 79.43
CA GLU A 286 -69.12 18.21 79.37
C GLU A 286 -69.37 17.51 78.01
N ASN A 287 -70.59 17.61 77.46
CA ASN A 287 -70.88 17.12 76.10
C ASN A 287 -70.19 17.95 75.01
N LEU A 288 -69.96 19.24 75.23
CA LEU A 288 -69.27 20.10 74.28
C LEU A 288 -67.78 19.79 74.28
N ASP A 289 -67.19 19.56 75.46
CA ASP A 289 -65.79 19.20 75.64
C ASP A 289 -65.48 17.81 75.06
N THR A 290 -66.33 16.81 75.33
CA THR A 290 -66.20 15.47 74.70
C THR A 290 -66.38 15.53 73.18
N ASN A 291 -67.34 16.33 72.67
CA ASN A 291 -67.45 16.57 71.24
C ASN A 291 -66.23 17.30 70.67
N MET A 292 -65.64 18.23 71.43
CA MET A 292 -64.44 18.95 71.02
C MET A 292 -63.24 18.01 70.94
N GLU A 293 -63.06 17.10 71.90
CA GLU A 293 -62.05 16.03 71.85
C GLU A 293 -62.28 15.09 70.65
N HIS A 294 -63.50 14.64 70.41
CA HIS A 294 -63.81 13.81 69.24
C HIS A 294 -63.51 14.52 67.91
N ILE A 295 -63.80 15.82 67.80
CA ILE A 295 -63.45 16.62 66.63
C ILE A 295 -61.93 16.73 66.47
N GLN A 296 -61.19 16.91 67.57
CA GLN A 296 -59.73 16.94 67.55
C GLN A 296 -59.13 15.60 67.10
N ASP A 297 -59.67 14.48 67.58
CA ASP A 297 -59.25 13.14 67.17
C ASP A 297 -59.56 12.84 65.70
N ILE A 298 -60.75 13.22 65.23
CA ILE A 298 -61.12 13.12 63.81
C ILE A 298 -60.16 13.95 62.95
N ASN A 299 -59.87 15.19 63.36
CA ASN A 299 -58.90 16.04 62.66
C ASN A 299 -57.50 15.42 62.65
N ARG A 300 -57.06 14.81 63.75
CA ARG A 300 -55.78 14.10 63.82
C ARG A 300 -55.74 12.92 62.83
N ILE A 301 -56.80 12.11 62.77
CA ILE A 301 -56.92 10.98 61.83
C ILE A 301 -56.94 11.48 60.37
N ILE A 302 -57.67 12.56 60.08
CA ILE A 302 -57.72 13.17 58.74
C ILE A 302 -56.34 13.69 58.35
N MET A 303 -55.67 14.45 59.22
CA MET A 303 -54.32 14.95 58.98
C MET A 303 -53.32 13.80 58.76
N GLU A 304 -53.41 12.73 59.54
CA GLU A 304 -52.54 11.56 59.36
C GLU A 304 -52.81 10.84 58.03
N ARG A 305 -54.09 10.76 57.61
CA ARG A 305 -54.48 10.23 56.30
C ARG A 305 -53.94 11.11 55.17
N GLU A 306 -54.07 12.43 55.27
CA GLU A 306 -53.54 13.38 54.29
C GLU A 306 -52.03 13.33 54.20
N LYS A 307 -51.34 13.22 55.35
CA LYS A 307 -49.89 13.01 55.42
C LYS A 307 -49.48 11.71 54.71
N LYS A 308 -50.15 10.59 54.99
CA LYS A 308 -49.90 9.30 54.30
C LYS A 308 -50.17 9.40 52.79
N LEU A 309 -51.21 10.13 52.36
CA LEU A 309 -51.51 10.37 50.95
C LEU A 309 -50.42 11.22 50.28
N TYR A 310 -49.92 12.24 50.96
CA TYR A 310 -48.82 13.06 50.48
C TYR A 310 -47.52 12.25 50.38
N ASP A 311 -47.17 11.49 51.42
CA ASP A 311 -45.98 10.64 51.44
C ASP A 311 -46.03 9.58 50.33
N ASN A 312 -47.20 8.97 50.08
CA ASN A 312 -47.40 8.05 48.97
C ASN A 312 -47.25 8.73 47.60
N LYS A 313 -47.81 9.94 47.41
CA LYS A 313 -47.62 10.71 46.16
C LYS A 313 -46.16 11.08 45.95
N LEU A 314 -45.45 11.49 47.00
CA LEU A 314 -44.04 11.82 46.94
C LEU A 314 -43.18 10.59 46.60
N LEU A 315 -43.47 9.45 47.23
CA LEU A 315 -42.82 8.17 46.91
C LEU A 315 -43.11 7.75 45.47
N GLN A 316 -44.34 7.93 44.98
CA GLN A 316 -44.71 7.62 43.60
C GLN A 316 -43.98 8.54 42.61
N GLN A 317 -43.83 9.83 42.91
CA GLN A 317 -43.04 10.77 42.10
C GLN A 317 -41.55 10.39 42.09
N LYS A 318 -40.97 10.07 43.25
CA LYS A 318 -39.59 9.57 43.36
C LYS A 318 -39.41 8.26 42.57
N ASN A 319 -40.34 7.32 42.69
CA ASN A 319 -40.28 6.06 41.96
C ASN A 319 -40.39 6.28 40.45
N ASN A 320 -41.30 7.15 39.99
CA ASN A 320 -41.41 7.51 38.57
C ASN A 320 -40.15 8.18 38.04
N HIS A 321 -39.52 9.06 38.82
CA HIS A 321 -38.24 9.67 38.47
C HIS A 321 -37.11 8.64 38.42
N ASN A 322 -37.02 7.76 39.41
CA ASN A 322 -36.05 6.66 39.45
C ASN A 322 -36.24 5.71 38.25
N LEU A 323 -37.49 5.40 37.89
CA LEU A 323 -37.79 4.55 36.73
C LEU A 323 -37.34 5.21 35.42
N LYS A 324 -37.53 6.53 35.27
CA LYS A 324 -37.02 7.30 34.14
C LYS A 324 -35.48 7.26 34.09
N MET A 325 -34.81 7.45 35.22
CA MET A 325 -33.34 7.35 35.31
C MET A 325 -32.83 5.94 34.98
N ILE A 326 -33.47 4.90 35.50
CA ILE A 326 -33.12 3.51 35.17
C ILE A 326 -33.29 3.25 33.67
N ASN A 327 -34.36 3.73 33.05
CA ASN A 327 -34.57 3.57 31.61
C ASN A 327 -33.54 4.34 30.79
N PHE A 328 -33.15 5.54 31.24
CA PHE A 328 -32.07 6.31 30.64
C PHE A 328 -30.75 5.54 30.69
N TYR A 329 -30.35 5.04 31.87
CA TYR A 329 -29.13 4.25 32.01
C TYR A 329 -29.18 2.94 31.22
N LYS A 330 -30.32 2.25 31.15
CA LYS A 330 -30.50 1.07 30.31
C LYS A 330 -30.29 1.38 28.83
N LEU A 331 -30.81 2.52 28.36
CA LEU A 331 -30.66 2.95 26.97
C LEU A 331 -29.19 3.29 26.67
N GLU A 332 -28.51 3.96 27.60
CA GLU A 332 -27.09 4.27 27.46
C GLU A 332 -26.20 3.02 27.47
N ILE A 333 -26.48 2.06 28.36
CA ILE A 333 -25.83 0.75 28.37
C ILE A 333 -26.04 0.02 27.04
N ASN A 334 -27.24 0.09 26.45
CA ASN A 334 -27.50 -0.54 25.16
C ASN A 334 -26.72 0.13 24.02
N LYS A 335 -26.62 1.46 23.98
CA LYS A 335 -25.77 2.16 23.01
C LYS A 335 -24.31 1.75 23.13
N LEU A 336 -23.78 1.69 24.36
CA LEU A 336 -22.41 1.25 24.60
C LEU A 336 -22.19 -0.21 24.16
N ARG A 337 -23.16 -1.09 24.39
CA ARG A 337 -23.11 -2.48 23.91
C ARG A 337 -23.12 -2.57 22.39
N GLU A 338 -23.94 -1.77 21.71
CA GLU A 338 -23.96 -1.70 20.24
C GLU A 338 -22.65 -1.17 19.66
N ALA A 339 -22.08 -0.11 20.27
CA ALA A 339 -20.78 0.43 19.90
C ALA A 339 -19.66 -0.63 20.10
N LEU A 340 -19.67 -1.33 21.24
CA LEU A 340 -18.71 -2.41 21.51
C LEU A 340 -18.86 -3.54 20.49
N LEU A 341 -20.09 -3.94 20.14
CA LEU A 341 -20.33 -4.97 19.15
C LEU A 341 -19.86 -4.53 17.75
N SER A 342 -20.08 -3.27 17.38
CA SER A 342 -19.58 -2.68 16.14
C SER A 342 -18.04 -2.71 16.09
N ILE A 343 -17.38 -2.29 17.16
CA ILE A 343 -15.91 -2.33 17.28
C ILE A 343 -15.41 -3.77 17.20
N LYS A 344 -16.03 -4.70 17.95
CA LYS A 344 -15.65 -6.13 17.94
C LYS A 344 -15.78 -6.76 16.56
N THR A 345 -16.87 -6.47 15.85
CA THR A 345 -17.09 -6.96 14.47
C THR A 345 -16.09 -6.34 13.49
N TYR A 346 -15.76 -5.05 13.63
CA TYR A 346 -14.70 -4.41 12.86
C TYR A 346 -13.35 -5.10 13.06
N TYR A 347 -12.93 -5.32 14.31
CA TYR A 347 -11.67 -6.01 14.61
C TYR A 347 -11.63 -7.43 14.08
N TYR A 348 -12.75 -8.18 14.19
CA TYR A 348 -12.82 -9.53 13.65
C TYR A 348 -12.68 -9.55 12.12
N ASN A 349 -13.37 -8.63 11.43
CA ASN A 349 -13.25 -8.46 9.98
C ASN A 349 -11.84 -8.03 9.58
N TYR A 350 -11.21 -7.13 10.33
CA TYR A 350 -9.82 -6.72 10.11
C TYR A 350 -8.85 -7.90 10.28
N LYS A 351 -9.03 -8.71 11.33
CA LYS A 351 -8.22 -9.93 11.57
C LYS A 351 -8.36 -10.93 10.43
N ILE A 352 -9.57 -11.16 9.92
CA ILE A 352 -9.81 -12.02 8.75
C ILE A 352 -9.12 -11.46 7.51
N LYS A 353 -9.29 -10.16 7.23
CA LYS A 353 -8.68 -9.50 6.08
C LYS A 353 -7.15 -9.56 6.15
N SER A 354 -6.57 -9.30 7.32
CA SER A 354 -5.13 -9.40 7.55
C SER A 354 -4.62 -10.82 7.34
N LYS A 355 -5.28 -11.84 7.91
CA LYS A 355 -4.93 -13.25 7.66
C LYS A 355 -5.00 -13.63 6.18
N LYS A 356 -6.03 -13.16 5.46
CA LYS A 356 -6.16 -13.39 4.01
C LYS A 356 -5.01 -12.74 3.24
N ASN A 357 -4.67 -11.49 3.56
CA ASN A 357 -3.56 -10.79 2.92
C ASN A 357 -2.21 -11.48 3.19
N ILE A 358 -1.96 -11.92 4.42
CA ILE A 358 -0.75 -12.66 4.79
C ILE A 358 -0.68 -13.98 4.02
N SER A 359 -1.78 -14.74 3.97
CA SER A 359 -1.84 -15.99 3.20
C SER A 359 -1.61 -15.77 1.69
N GLU A 360 -2.20 -14.71 1.12
CA GLU A 360 -1.97 -14.34 -0.28
C GLU A 360 -0.50 -13.97 -0.52
N LEU A 361 0.12 -13.20 0.37
CA LEU A 361 1.52 -12.81 0.27
C LEU A 361 2.47 -14.02 0.38
N ILE A 362 2.19 -14.96 1.28
CA ILE A 362 2.94 -16.22 1.41
C ILE A 362 2.81 -17.03 0.11
N ASN A 363 1.60 -17.18 -0.43
CA ASN A 363 1.39 -17.91 -1.69
C ASN A 363 2.14 -17.25 -2.87
N GLN A 364 2.15 -15.92 -2.96
CA GLN A 364 2.92 -15.21 -3.98
C GLN A 364 4.43 -15.41 -3.78
N TYR A 365 4.91 -15.35 -2.54
CA TYR A 365 6.32 -15.60 -2.22
C TYR A 365 6.73 -17.02 -2.62
N GLU A 366 5.95 -18.04 -2.28
CA GLU A 366 6.21 -19.43 -2.68
C GLU A 366 6.18 -19.61 -4.20
N ARG A 367 5.24 -18.97 -4.89
CA ARG A 367 5.18 -18.98 -6.36
C ARG A 367 6.42 -18.35 -6.98
N ILE A 368 6.86 -17.20 -6.49
CA ILE A 368 8.06 -16.51 -6.97
C ILE A 368 9.30 -17.36 -6.69
N LYS A 369 9.40 -17.95 -5.48
CA LYS A 369 10.49 -18.86 -5.11
C LYS A 369 10.55 -20.06 -6.05
N PHE A 370 9.42 -20.68 -6.37
CA PHE A 370 9.36 -21.79 -7.33
C PHE A 370 9.75 -21.35 -8.74
N GLN A 371 9.24 -20.19 -9.20
CA GLN A 371 9.63 -19.62 -10.50
C GLN A 371 11.13 -19.34 -10.58
N PHE A 372 11.72 -18.83 -9.51
CA PHE A 372 13.16 -18.57 -9.42
C PHE A 372 13.97 -19.87 -9.50
N ILE A 373 13.56 -20.93 -8.79
CA ILE A 373 14.20 -22.25 -8.87
C ILE A 373 14.10 -22.82 -10.28
N GLN A 374 12.93 -22.73 -10.92
CA GLN A 374 12.74 -23.18 -12.30
C GLN A 374 13.58 -22.36 -13.29
N LEU A 375 13.69 -21.05 -13.08
CA LEU A 375 14.54 -20.18 -13.90
C LEU A 375 16.02 -20.57 -13.77
N GLN A 376 16.50 -20.85 -12.55
CA GLN A 376 17.87 -21.33 -12.33
C GLN A 376 18.13 -22.69 -13.01
N LYS A 377 17.20 -23.64 -12.90
CA LYS A 377 17.31 -24.95 -13.59
C LYS A 377 17.34 -24.76 -15.11
N ARG A 378 16.47 -23.90 -15.63
CA ARG A 378 16.38 -23.59 -17.06
C ARG A 378 17.64 -22.87 -17.55
N GLN A 379 18.19 -21.94 -16.78
CA GLN A 379 19.46 -21.26 -17.08
C GLN A 379 20.61 -22.28 -17.18
N LYS A 380 20.74 -23.18 -16.19
CA LYS A 380 21.78 -24.23 -16.21
C LYS A 380 21.62 -25.16 -17.42
N SER A 381 20.39 -25.56 -17.74
CA SER A 381 20.10 -26.38 -18.92
C SER A 381 20.43 -25.65 -20.22
N TYR A 382 20.10 -24.36 -20.33
CA TYR A 382 20.48 -23.54 -21.48
C TYR A 382 21.97 -23.42 -21.60
N GLU A 383 22.69 -23.10 -20.54
CA GLU A 383 24.15 -22.97 -20.56
C GLU A 383 24.81 -24.26 -21.03
N GLN A 384 24.37 -25.42 -20.53
CA GLN A 384 24.85 -26.72 -21.00
C GLN A 384 24.54 -26.97 -22.48
N ASN A 385 23.33 -26.63 -22.93
CA ASN A 385 22.93 -26.80 -24.34
C ASN A 385 23.72 -25.87 -25.27
N PHE A 386 23.91 -24.60 -24.87
CA PHE A 386 24.72 -23.64 -25.59
C PHE A 386 26.18 -24.10 -25.66
N GLN A 387 26.77 -24.56 -24.56
CA GLN A 387 28.14 -25.11 -24.55
C GLN A 387 28.27 -26.32 -25.49
N LYS A 388 27.31 -27.25 -25.47
CA LYS A 388 27.31 -28.42 -26.38
C LYS A 388 27.17 -28.03 -27.85
N LYS A 389 26.23 -27.13 -28.17
CA LYS A 389 26.05 -26.63 -29.54
C LYS A 389 27.29 -25.90 -30.02
N TYR A 390 27.84 -25.02 -29.18
CA TYR A 390 29.04 -24.28 -29.47
C TYR A 390 30.23 -25.20 -29.75
N ALA A 391 30.51 -26.17 -28.85
CA ALA A 391 31.59 -27.14 -29.04
C ALA A 391 31.42 -27.91 -30.36
N LYS A 392 30.20 -28.38 -30.66
CA LYS A 392 29.92 -29.08 -31.92
C LYS A 392 30.15 -28.21 -33.15
N THR A 393 29.72 -26.95 -33.13
CA THR A 393 29.94 -26.01 -34.23
C THR A 393 31.43 -25.66 -34.37
N TRP A 394 32.13 -25.47 -33.26
CA TRP A 394 33.57 -25.23 -33.24
C TRP A 394 34.35 -26.40 -33.83
N ASP A 395 34.07 -27.63 -33.41
CA ASP A 395 34.73 -28.84 -33.92
C ASP A 395 34.46 -29.03 -35.42
N LEU A 396 33.23 -28.73 -35.88
CA LEU A 396 32.89 -28.77 -37.30
C LEU A 396 33.73 -27.75 -38.10
N GLN A 397 33.74 -26.49 -37.67
CA GLN A 397 34.51 -25.43 -38.33
C GLN A 397 36.01 -25.73 -38.31
N LYS A 398 36.53 -26.24 -37.19
CA LYS A 398 37.91 -26.66 -37.02
C LYS A 398 38.26 -27.80 -37.98
N SER A 399 37.39 -28.80 -38.09
CA SER A 399 37.60 -29.93 -39.00
C SER A 399 37.60 -29.49 -40.48
N GLU A 400 36.73 -28.54 -40.84
CA GLU A 400 36.67 -27.98 -42.18
C GLU A 400 37.91 -27.15 -42.51
N ALA A 401 38.33 -26.26 -41.59
CA ALA A 401 39.57 -25.50 -41.73
C ALA A 401 40.78 -26.43 -41.89
N ASN A 402 40.91 -27.45 -41.03
CA ASN A 402 41.98 -28.44 -41.11
C ASN A 402 41.99 -29.21 -42.44
N ARG A 403 40.81 -29.50 -43.01
CA ARG A 403 40.69 -30.12 -44.34
C ARG A 403 41.20 -29.18 -45.45
N HIS A 404 40.89 -27.89 -45.38
CA HIS A 404 41.43 -26.90 -46.34
C HIS A 404 42.94 -26.73 -46.20
N ILE A 405 43.45 -26.70 -44.97
CA ILE A 405 44.88 -26.61 -44.69
C ILE A 405 45.61 -27.86 -45.19
N ALA A 406 45.06 -29.05 -44.99
CA ALA A 406 45.65 -30.29 -45.51
C ALA A 406 45.74 -30.25 -47.04
N LYS A 407 44.71 -29.73 -47.72
CA LYS A 407 44.75 -29.49 -49.18
C LYS A 407 45.80 -28.45 -49.56
N LEU A 408 45.90 -27.35 -48.82
CA LEU A 408 46.89 -26.29 -49.07
C LEU A 408 48.32 -26.81 -48.90
N ILE A 409 48.60 -27.55 -47.82
CA ILE A 409 49.90 -28.18 -47.57
C ILE A 409 50.22 -29.18 -48.69
N SER A 410 49.25 -30.01 -49.09
CA SER A 410 49.45 -30.96 -50.20
C SER A 410 49.73 -30.25 -51.52
N ALA A 411 49.00 -29.17 -51.83
CA ALA A 411 49.23 -28.38 -53.04
C ALA A 411 50.61 -27.71 -53.00
N ASN A 412 50.98 -27.13 -51.85
CA ASN A 412 52.28 -26.48 -51.70
C ASN A 412 53.43 -27.49 -51.79
N GLN A 413 53.25 -28.70 -51.24
CA GLN A 413 54.21 -29.79 -51.39
C GLN A 413 54.43 -30.13 -52.87
N ILE A 414 53.35 -30.29 -53.63
CA ILE A 414 53.42 -30.57 -55.08
C ILE A 414 54.15 -29.44 -55.82
N ILE A 415 53.84 -28.18 -55.53
CA ILE A 415 54.50 -27.03 -56.17
C ILE A 415 56.00 -27.02 -55.84
N HIS A 416 56.39 -27.18 -54.58
CA HIS A 416 57.80 -27.16 -54.21
C HIS A 416 58.59 -28.34 -54.78
N GLU A 417 58.03 -29.54 -54.74
CA GLU A 417 58.71 -30.76 -55.19
C GLU A 417 58.75 -30.88 -56.72
N GLN A 418 57.62 -30.66 -57.41
CA GLN A 418 57.53 -30.91 -58.86
C GLN A 418 57.96 -29.72 -59.71
N ILE A 419 57.71 -28.49 -59.25
CA ILE A 419 57.96 -27.29 -60.05
C ILE A 419 59.30 -26.69 -59.66
N PHE A 420 59.48 -26.42 -58.37
CA PHE A 420 60.70 -25.78 -57.90
C PHE A 420 61.84 -26.77 -57.65
N MET A 421 61.57 -28.09 -57.65
CA MET A 421 62.54 -29.15 -57.40
C MET A 421 63.33 -28.92 -56.10
N LYS A 422 62.66 -28.38 -55.08
CA LYS A 422 63.23 -28.11 -53.75
C LYS A 422 62.55 -28.99 -52.70
N GLU A 423 63.30 -29.35 -51.66
CA GLU A 423 62.74 -30.09 -50.53
C GLU A 423 61.65 -29.31 -49.82
N PHE A 424 60.50 -29.97 -49.61
CA PHE A 424 59.37 -29.38 -48.88
C PHE A 424 59.50 -29.62 -47.37
N CYS A 425 59.70 -28.54 -46.60
CA CYS A 425 59.82 -28.63 -45.14
C CYS A 425 58.44 -28.74 -44.45
N LYS A 426 57.90 -29.96 -44.36
CA LYS A 426 56.62 -30.27 -43.69
C LYS A 426 56.60 -29.93 -42.18
N ARG A 427 57.77 -29.80 -41.55
CA ARG A 427 57.93 -29.63 -40.10
C ARG A 427 57.37 -28.29 -39.58
N ASN A 428 57.39 -27.23 -40.40
CA ASN A 428 56.82 -25.91 -40.05
C ASN A 428 55.30 -25.96 -39.84
N TYR A 429 54.61 -26.89 -40.52
CA TYR A 429 53.15 -27.00 -40.47
C TYR A 429 52.66 -27.84 -39.28
N LYS A 430 53.45 -28.82 -38.81
CA LYS A 430 53.08 -29.67 -37.67
C LYS A 430 53.04 -28.90 -36.35
N HIS A 431 54.01 -28.03 -36.12
CA HIS A 431 54.12 -27.25 -34.89
C HIS A 431 52.96 -26.25 -34.71
N LEU A 432 52.38 -25.76 -35.82
CA LEU A 432 51.21 -24.87 -35.83
C LEU A 432 49.87 -25.61 -35.60
N LEU A 433 49.83 -26.92 -35.86
CA LEU A 433 48.65 -27.77 -35.67
C LEU A 433 48.61 -28.45 -34.29
N GLU A 434 49.76 -28.62 -33.63
CA GLU A 434 49.94 -29.40 -32.39
C GLU A 434 49.97 -28.57 -31.09
N GLU A 435 49.76 -27.25 -31.12
CA GLU A 435 49.63 -26.48 -29.87
C GLU A 435 48.29 -26.73 -29.16
N ASN A 436 48.35 -27.74 -28.30
CA ASN A 436 47.52 -28.10 -27.15
C ASN A 436 46.29 -27.22 -26.86
N TYR A 437 45.17 -27.58 -27.49
CA TYR A 437 43.84 -27.30 -26.95
C TYR A 437 43.55 -28.21 -25.75
N ASN A 438 44.06 -27.85 -24.57
CA ASN A 438 43.58 -28.42 -23.31
C ASN A 438 42.21 -27.79 -22.95
N ILE A 439 41.16 -28.26 -23.61
CA ILE A 439 39.75 -28.05 -23.19
C ILE A 439 39.36 -29.04 -22.06
N GLY A 440 40.33 -29.80 -21.54
CA GLY A 440 40.14 -30.71 -20.41
C GLY A 440 40.52 -30.05 -19.08
N SER A 441 39.50 -29.72 -18.28
CA SER A 441 39.57 -29.60 -16.82
C SER A 441 40.56 -28.56 -16.25
N CYS A 442 40.22 -27.27 -16.38
CA CYS A 442 40.63 -26.33 -15.33
C CYS A 442 39.75 -26.59 -14.09
N THR A 443 40.02 -27.69 -13.38
CA THR A 443 39.68 -27.81 -11.98
C THR A 443 40.51 -26.78 -11.25
N LEU A 444 39.96 -25.57 -11.12
CA LEU A 444 40.41 -24.63 -10.11
C LEU A 444 40.29 -25.38 -8.78
N LYS A 445 41.44 -25.72 -8.20
CA LYS A 445 41.51 -26.05 -6.79
C LYS A 445 40.92 -24.85 -6.07
N ASP A 446 39.87 -25.11 -5.30
CA ASP A 446 39.34 -24.17 -4.33
C ASP A 446 40.44 -23.96 -3.28
N ASP A 447 41.37 -23.06 -3.56
CA ASP A 447 42.21 -22.45 -2.53
C ASP A 447 41.32 -21.44 -1.79
N SER A 448 40.41 -21.98 -0.99
CA SER A 448 39.82 -21.27 0.13
C SER A 448 40.81 -21.34 1.29
N GLU A 449 41.84 -20.49 1.22
CA GLU A 449 42.52 -20.04 2.44
C GLU A 449 41.47 -19.33 3.30
N SER A 450 41.12 -20.00 4.39
CA SER A 450 40.32 -19.47 5.49
C SER A 450 41.22 -18.51 6.27
N ILE A 451 41.24 -17.26 5.81
CA ILE A 451 41.87 -16.17 6.53
C ILE A 451 40.83 -15.61 7.52
N ASP A 452 41.22 -15.76 8.78
CA ASP A 452 40.82 -15.05 9.99
C ASP A 452 39.43 -15.35 10.57
N ALA A 453 39.43 -16.37 11.43
CA ALA A 453 38.57 -16.43 12.59
C ALA A 453 38.88 -15.23 13.50
N GLU A 454 38.17 -14.11 13.29
CA GLU A 454 38.03 -13.08 14.31
C GLU A 454 37.42 -13.73 15.56
N ASN A 455 38.14 -13.60 16.68
CA ASN A 455 37.78 -14.12 18.00
C ASN A 455 36.33 -13.78 18.39
N VAL A 456 35.41 -14.71 18.17
CA VAL A 456 34.08 -14.67 18.80
C VAL A 456 34.29 -15.05 20.26
N LYS A 457 34.15 -14.08 21.16
CA LYS A 457 34.14 -14.33 22.61
C LYS A 457 33.06 -15.37 22.91
N GLN A 458 33.47 -16.58 23.28
CA GLN A 458 32.54 -17.62 23.70
C GLN A 458 31.90 -17.22 25.04
N VAL A 459 30.57 -17.17 25.05
CA VAL A 459 29.77 -16.92 26.24
C VAL A 459 29.79 -18.18 27.12
N THR A 460 29.92 -18.04 28.44
CA THR A 460 29.93 -19.19 29.35
C THR A 460 28.52 -19.74 29.60
N HIS A 461 28.39 -21.06 29.83
CA HIS A 461 27.10 -21.71 30.07
C HIS A 461 26.32 -21.12 31.25
N ASN A 462 27.03 -20.67 32.30
CA ASN A 462 26.42 -20.03 33.47
C ASN A 462 25.79 -18.66 33.13
N GLN A 463 26.41 -17.89 32.23
CA GLN A 463 25.86 -16.61 31.75
C GLN A 463 24.56 -16.83 30.97
N ILE A 464 24.49 -17.90 30.18
CA ILE A 464 23.27 -18.29 29.45
C ILE A 464 22.16 -18.70 30.42
N GLU A 465 22.48 -19.40 31.52
CA GLU A 465 21.49 -19.77 32.53
C GLU A 465 20.97 -18.58 33.36
N GLN A 466 21.83 -17.60 33.66
CA GLN A 466 21.44 -16.37 34.33
C GLN A 466 20.47 -15.55 33.46
N VAL A 467 20.78 -15.38 32.17
CA VAL A 467 19.88 -14.70 31.22
C VAL A 467 18.56 -15.46 31.03
N LYS A 468 18.58 -16.79 31.06
CA LYS A 468 17.34 -17.60 31.05
C LYS A 468 16.45 -17.31 32.27
N LYS A 469 17.02 -17.25 33.47
CA LYS A 469 16.27 -16.92 34.70
C LYS A 469 15.70 -15.51 34.65
N LEU A 470 16.50 -14.55 34.17
CA LEU A 470 16.10 -13.13 34.06
C LEU A 470 14.97 -12.93 33.04
N LEU A 471 15.03 -13.62 31.89
CA LEU A 471 13.93 -13.65 30.92
C LEU A 471 12.68 -14.33 31.48
N LEU A 472 12.83 -15.38 32.30
CA LEU A 472 11.69 -16.03 32.93
C LEU A 472 10.99 -15.11 33.94
N GLN A 473 11.74 -14.27 34.66
CA GLN A 473 11.20 -13.29 35.62
C GLN A 473 10.49 -12.14 34.90
N GLU A 474 11.16 -11.50 33.94
CA GLU A 474 10.67 -10.27 33.30
C GLU A 474 9.66 -10.51 32.17
N CYS A 475 9.81 -11.61 31.42
CA CYS A 475 8.94 -11.91 30.27
C CYS A 475 7.80 -12.89 30.62
N ASN A 476 7.55 -13.14 31.91
CA ASN A 476 6.50 -14.06 32.34
C ASN A 476 5.10 -13.60 31.87
N PHE A 477 4.90 -12.28 31.72
CA PHE A 477 3.64 -11.71 31.22
C PHE A 477 3.31 -12.11 29.77
N LEU A 478 4.26 -12.63 29.00
CA LEU A 478 4.05 -13.10 27.62
C LEU A 478 3.43 -14.51 27.55
N VAL A 479 3.32 -15.21 28.69
CA VAL A 479 2.78 -16.57 28.75
C VAL A 479 1.41 -16.57 29.43
N ASP A 480 0.35 -16.63 28.64
CA ASP A 480 -1.01 -16.86 29.14
C ASP A 480 -1.19 -18.34 29.54
N GLY A 481 -1.26 -18.61 30.85
CA GLY A 481 -1.70 -19.88 31.44
C GLY A 481 -0.71 -20.53 32.41
N ASP A 482 -1.24 -21.20 33.43
CA ASP A 482 -0.53 -22.03 34.42
C ASP A 482 0.09 -23.26 33.76
N ALA A 483 1.16 -23.07 32.98
CA ALA A 483 2.05 -24.18 32.61
C ALA A 483 2.96 -24.47 33.81
N GLU A 484 2.90 -25.69 34.34
CA GLU A 484 3.69 -26.11 35.51
C GLU A 484 5.20 -26.20 35.20
N ASP A 485 5.57 -26.35 33.92
CA ASP A 485 6.97 -26.48 33.50
C ASP A 485 7.63 -25.14 33.09
N GLU A 486 8.68 -24.74 33.82
CA GLU A 486 9.50 -23.56 33.51
C GLU A 486 10.15 -23.63 32.12
N GLN A 487 10.50 -24.82 31.66
CA GLN A 487 11.10 -25.01 30.33
C GLN A 487 10.11 -24.74 29.18
N GLU A 488 8.82 -25.02 29.37
CA GLU A 488 7.80 -24.70 28.36
C GLU A 488 7.50 -23.20 28.31
N LYS A 489 7.49 -22.54 29.49
CA LYS A 489 7.39 -21.07 29.58
C LYS A 489 8.55 -20.41 28.85
N LEU A 490 9.77 -20.87 29.09
CA LEU A 490 10.98 -20.35 28.47
C LEU A 490 10.99 -20.56 26.94
N LYS A 491 10.51 -21.72 26.45
CA LYS A 491 10.35 -21.96 25.00
C LYS A 491 9.32 -21.02 24.37
N LYS A 492 8.21 -20.73 25.04
CA LYS A 492 7.22 -19.76 24.55
C LYS A 492 7.81 -18.35 24.52
N ILE A 493 8.53 -17.95 25.57
CA ILE A 493 9.23 -16.66 25.66
C ILE A 493 10.26 -16.53 24.53
N PHE A 494 11.11 -17.54 24.31
CA PHE A 494 12.05 -17.57 23.18
C PHE A 494 11.39 -17.50 21.82
N ASN A 495 10.23 -18.14 21.65
CA ASN A 495 9.46 -18.06 20.41
C ASN A 495 8.88 -16.66 20.18
N TYR A 496 8.48 -15.94 21.24
CA TYR A 496 8.03 -14.55 21.15
C TYR A 496 9.19 -13.58 20.90
N ILE A 497 10.34 -13.78 21.54
CA ILE A 497 11.56 -12.98 21.35
C ILE A 497 12.26 -13.31 20.01
N GLY A 498 11.93 -14.45 19.39
CA GLY A 498 12.52 -14.88 18.12
C GLY A 498 13.93 -15.44 18.25
N VAL A 499 14.26 -16.05 19.39
CA VAL A 499 15.50 -16.82 19.63
C VAL A 499 15.22 -18.26 19.27
N HIS A 500 15.80 -18.75 18.17
CA HIS A 500 15.52 -20.11 17.66
C HIS A 500 16.76 -20.99 17.61
N THR A 501 17.97 -20.41 17.53
CA THR A 501 19.24 -21.15 17.48
C THR A 501 20.07 -20.92 18.73
N GLN A 502 21.03 -21.82 18.98
CA GLN A 502 22.03 -21.65 20.04
C GLN A 502 22.85 -20.37 19.83
N ASP A 503 23.22 -20.08 18.58
CA ASP A 503 23.91 -18.84 18.20
C ASP A 503 23.09 -17.57 18.52
N ASP A 504 21.75 -17.64 18.37
CA ASP A 504 20.85 -16.53 18.71
C ASP A 504 20.86 -16.26 20.23
N LEU A 505 20.94 -17.33 21.02
CA LEU A 505 21.00 -17.27 22.48
C LEU A 505 22.34 -16.75 22.96
N GLU A 506 23.43 -17.13 22.29
CA GLU A 506 24.77 -16.61 22.54
C GLU A 506 24.86 -15.12 22.19
N LEU A 507 24.28 -14.68 21.07
CA LEU A 507 24.20 -13.26 20.70
C LEU A 507 23.37 -12.45 21.70
N LEU A 508 22.21 -12.98 22.12
CA LEU A 508 21.37 -12.33 23.13
C LEU A 508 22.13 -12.20 24.46
N THR A 509 22.78 -13.29 24.89
CA THR A 509 23.56 -13.31 26.13
C THR A 509 24.74 -12.35 26.04
N GLN A 510 25.44 -12.30 24.91
CA GLN A 510 26.52 -11.35 24.68
C GLN A 510 26.05 -9.90 24.86
N LEU A 511 24.83 -9.56 24.40
CA LEU A 511 24.27 -8.22 24.57
C LEU A 511 23.91 -7.87 26.02
N PHE A 512 23.66 -8.85 26.89
CA PHE A 512 23.47 -8.64 28.33
C PHE A 512 24.80 -8.31 29.05
N TYR A 513 25.93 -8.84 28.58
CA TYR A 513 27.25 -8.66 29.22
C TYR A 513 28.20 -7.70 28.48
N VAL A 514 27.70 -6.91 27.51
CA VAL A 514 28.54 -5.94 26.76
C VAL A 514 28.95 -4.74 27.63
N ASP A 515 28.21 -4.42 28.70
CA ASP A 515 28.46 -3.24 29.55
C ASP A 515 29.30 -3.55 30.81
N ASP A 516 29.49 -4.81 31.19
CA ASP A 516 30.28 -5.21 32.37
C ASP A 516 31.77 -5.38 32.02
N GLN A 517 32.44 -4.25 31.74
CA GLN A 517 33.90 -4.16 31.79
C GLN A 517 34.41 -3.74 33.16
N GLN A 518 33.91 -4.39 34.22
CA GLN A 518 34.62 -4.39 35.49
C GLN A 518 34.94 -5.82 35.88
N GLU A 519 36.24 -6.00 36.12
CA GLU A 519 36.91 -7.24 36.47
C GLU A 519 36.20 -7.94 37.63
N ASN A 520 36.09 -9.28 37.50
CA ASN A 520 36.01 -10.23 38.60
C ASN A 520 35.22 -9.79 39.83
N ASP A 521 33.94 -10.08 39.87
CA ASP A 521 33.34 -10.66 41.09
C ASP A 521 32.01 -11.30 40.76
N ASP A 522 31.63 -12.29 41.57
CA ASP A 522 30.31 -12.94 41.64
C ASP A 522 29.21 -11.92 42.05
N GLY A 523 29.07 -10.85 41.28
CA GLY A 523 28.09 -9.80 41.44
C GLY A 523 26.77 -10.19 40.79
N ASP A 524 25.77 -10.40 41.64
CA ASP A 524 24.36 -10.45 41.30
C ASP A 524 24.03 -9.38 40.23
N LEU A 525 23.39 -9.79 39.13
CA LEU A 525 22.89 -8.87 38.08
C LEU A 525 21.84 -7.94 38.70
N ALA A 526 22.29 -6.87 39.32
CA ALA A 526 21.45 -5.78 39.80
C ALA A 526 21.07 -4.86 38.63
N GLN A 527 20.48 -5.41 37.56
CA GLN A 527 19.89 -4.61 36.48
C GLN A 527 18.36 -4.62 36.62
N THR A 528 17.82 -3.43 36.85
CA THR A 528 16.40 -3.07 36.87
C THR A 528 15.65 -3.55 35.62
N SER A 529 14.42 -4.03 35.83
CA SER A 529 13.43 -4.51 34.85
C SER A 529 13.28 -3.66 33.57
N GLU A 530 13.61 -2.36 33.60
CA GLU A 530 13.57 -1.48 32.43
C GLU A 530 14.63 -1.79 31.37
N TYR A 531 15.81 -2.29 31.73
CA TYR A 531 16.94 -2.46 30.79
C TYR A 531 16.83 -3.76 29.95
N THR A 532 16.10 -4.75 30.45
CA THR A 532 15.91 -6.06 29.79
C THR A 532 15.20 -5.94 28.45
N LEU A 533 14.16 -5.09 28.36
CA LEU A 533 13.42 -4.86 27.11
C LEU A 533 14.25 -4.09 26.08
N ASP A 534 15.08 -3.15 26.53
CA ASP A 534 15.99 -2.40 25.67
C ASP A 534 17.09 -3.28 25.10
N ILE A 535 17.62 -4.22 25.88
CA ILE A 535 18.58 -5.24 25.42
C ILE A 535 17.91 -6.18 24.38
N ILE A 536 16.67 -6.60 24.62
CA ILE A 536 15.90 -7.39 23.65
C ILE A 536 15.66 -6.58 22.36
N PHE A 537 15.38 -5.29 22.47
CA PHE A 537 15.23 -4.41 21.30
C PHE A 537 16.54 -4.27 20.52
N LYS A 538 17.67 -4.12 21.21
CA LYS A 538 19.02 -4.11 20.62
C LYS A 538 19.35 -5.44 19.94
N TYR A 539 18.91 -6.57 20.50
CA TYR A 539 19.03 -7.88 19.89
C TYR A 539 18.26 -7.98 18.56
N TYR A 540 17.03 -7.45 18.47
CA TYR A 540 16.31 -7.42 17.20
C TYR A 540 17.05 -6.60 16.12
N GLN A 541 17.63 -5.45 16.49
CA GLN A 541 18.42 -4.63 15.56
C GLN A 541 19.67 -5.37 15.07
N GLU A 542 20.38 -6.07 15.96
CA GLU A 542 21.59 -6.80 15.60
C GLU A 542 21.26 -8.02 14.72
N LYS A 543 20.14 -8.69 14.99
CA LYS A 543 19.62 -9.78 14.15
C LYS A 543 19.21 -9.30 12.75
N GLU A 544 18.64 -8.11 12.63
CA GLU A 544 18.38 -7.49 11.32
C GLU A 544 19.68 -7.22 10.55
N LYS A 545 20.70 -6.67 11.21
CA LYS A 545 22.03 -6.45 10.60
C LYS A 545 22.67 -7.76 10.15
N GLU A 546 22.61 -8.80 10.97
CA GLU A 546 23.16 -10.11 10.62
C GLU A 546 22.47 -10.70 9.38
N ASN A 547 21.14 -10.59 9.30
CA ASN A 547 20.37 -11.01 8.13
C ASN A 547 20.76 -10.21 6.87
N VAL A 548 20.95 -8.90 6.99
CA VAL A 548 21.44 -8.06 5.87
C VAL A 548 22.85 -8.50 5.44
N CYS A 549 23.75 -8.78 6.39
CA CYS A 549 25.09 -9.31 6.12
C CYS A 549 25.06 -10.68 5.43
N ARG A 550 24.20 -11.60 5.87
CA ARG A 550 23.99 -12.92 5.22
C ARG A 550 23.52 -12.75 3.77
N ILE A 551 22.58 -11.83 3.53
CA ILE A 551 22.09 -11.50 2.17
C ILE A 551 23.24 -10.92 1.32
N ALA A 552 24.04 -10.00 1.87
CA ALA A 552 25.18 -9.41 1.18
C ALA A 552 26.26 -10.45 0.82
N LYS A 553 26.61 -11.34 1.75
CA LYS A 553 27.55 -12.46 1.51
C LYS A 553 27.05 -13.38 0.39
N ASN A 554 25.76 -13.73 0.37
CA ASN A 554 25.17 -14.54 -0.69
C ASN A 554 25.18 -13.84 -2.06
N LYS A 555 24.91 -12.53 -2.08
CA LYS A 555 25.01 -11.71 -3.30
C LYS A 555 26.44 -11.68 -3.84
N GLN A 556 27.43 -11.56 -2.94
CA GLN A 556 28.84 -11.57 -3.32
C GLN A 556 29.28 -12.94 -3.86
N LYS A 557 28.87 -14.04 -3.23
CA LYS A 557 29.12 -15.41 -3.76
C LYS A 557 28.58 -15.57 -5.18
N TYR A 558 27.39 -15.05 -5.47
CA TYR A 558 26.82 -15.08 -6.82
C TYR A 558 27.62 -14.24 -7.82
N LYS A 559 28.03 -13.02 -7.43
CA LYS A 559 28.87 -12.14 -8.25
C LYS A 559 30.22 -12.80 -8.60
N ASN A 560 30.84 -13.46 -7.63
CA ASN A 560 32.10 -14.18 -7.84
C ASN A 560 31.95 -15.33 -8.84
N ARG A 561 30.87 -16.13 -8.73
CA ARG A 561 30.57 -17.18 -9.72
C ARG A 561 30.42 -16.63 -11.13
N LEU A 562 29.70 -15.52 -11.28
CA LEU A 562 29.51 -14.87 -12.58
C LEU A 562 30.84 -14.37 -13.17
N ASN A 563 31.70 -13.78 -12.34
CA ASN A 563 33.03 -13.33 -12.76
C ASN A 563 33.92 -14.49 -13.23
N ILE A 564 33.88 -15.64 -12.54
CA ILE A 564 34.62 -16.84 -12.96
C ILE A 564 34.12 -17.33 -14.34
N SER A 565 32.80 -17.40 -14.54
CA SER A 565 32.20 -17.76 -15.83
C SER A 565 32.61 -16.80 -16.96
N LEU A 566 32.63 -15.49 -16.69
CA LEU A 566 33.08 -14.49 -17.66
C LEU A 566 34.56 -14.64 -18.00
N LYS A 567 35.42 -14.90 -16.99
CA LYS A 567 36.85 -15.11 -17.19
C LYS A 567 37.11 -16.32 -18.09
N LEU A 568 36.39 -17.43 -17.89
CA LEU A 568 36.48 -18.62 -18.76
C LEU A 568 36.08 -18.32 -20.21
N ILE A 569 35.07 -17.47 -20.44
CA ILE A 569 34.65 -17.07 -21.79
C ILE A 569 35.71 -16.18 -22.45
N MET A 570 36.30 -15.25 -21.70
CA MET A 570 37.37 -14.39 -22.21
C MET A 570 38.63 -15.19 -22.57
N GLU A 571 39.05 -16.13 -21.71
CA GLU A 571 40.20 -16.98 -21.97
C GLU A 571 39.97 -17.85 -23.22
N ARG A 572 38.77 -18.41 -23.38
CA ARG A 572 38.42 -19.17 -24.58
C ARG A 572 38.50 -18.32 -25.85
N LYS A 573 37.95 -17.10 -25.83
CA LYS A 573 38.03 -16.17 -26.98
C LYS A 573 39.47 -15.85 -27.36
N LYS A 574 40.36 -15.74 -26.37
CA LYS A 574 41.79 -15.52 -26.60
C LYS A 574 42.42 -16.71 -27.32
N GLN A 575 42.18 -17.94 -26.84
CA GLN A 575 42.67 -19.16 -27.47
C GLN A 575 42.13 -19.35 -28.89
N GLU A 576 40.87 -19.03 -29.13
CA GLU A 576 40.27 -19.11 -30.47
C GLU A 576 40.87 -18.10 -31.42
N LYS A 577 41.12 -16.87 -30.95
CA LYS A 577 41.80 -15.84 -31.75
C LYS A 577 43.21 -16.30 -32.13
N GLU A 578 43.98 -16.78 -31.16
CA GLU A 578 45.34 -17.29 -31.38
C GLU A 578 45.36 -18.44 -32.38
N TYR A 579 44.39 -19.36 -32.33
CA TYR A 579 44.26 -20.41 -33.33
C TYR A 579 44.00 -19.88 -34.73
N TRP A 580 43.06 -18.93 -34.91
CA TRP A 580 42.79 -18.37 -36.23
C TRP A 580 43.96 -17.53 -36.76
N ASP A 581 44.65 -16.80 -35.90
CA ASP A 581 45.83 -16.03 -36.25
C ASP A 581 46.98 -16.96 -36.70
N ASN A 582 47.19 -18.07 -35.97
CA ASN A 582 48.15 -19.12 -36.34
C ASN A 582 47.78 -19.78 -37.66
N LEU A 583 46.49 -20.07 -37.88
CA LEU A 583 45.99 -20.63 -39.14
C LEU A 583 46.19 -19.70 -40.33
N ALA A 584 45.96 -18.40 -40.16
CA ALA A 584 46.18 -17.41 -41.22
C ALA A 584 47.66 -17.28 -41.58
N CYS A 585 48.56 -17.40 -40.60
CA CYS A 585 50.00 -17.31 -40.78
C CYS A 585 50.67 -18.63 -41.22
N ILE A 586 49.90 -19.68 -41.48
CA ILE A 586 50.41 -20.99 -41.96
C ILE A 586 51.25 -20.86 -43.23
N THR A 587 50.89 -19.91 -44.10
CA THR A 587 51.64 -19.65 -45.33
C THR A 587 52.30 -18.28 -45.21
N PRO A 588 53.64 -18.22 -45.12
CA PRO A 588 54.35 -16.94 -45.09
C PRO A 588 53.98 -16.08 -46.31
N HIS A 589 53.96 -14.77 -46.13
CA HIS A 589 53.63 -13.83 -47.20
C HIS A 589 54.55 -14.02 -48.42
N ASP A 590 55.84 -14.27 -48.18
CA ASP A 590 56.85 -14.53 -49.22
C ASP A 590 56.47 -15.72 -50.11
N THR A 591 55.84 -16.76 -49.55
CA THR A 591 55.42 -17.95 -50.31
C THR A 591 54.22 -17.62 -51.20
N ILE A 592 53.29 -16.79 -50.72
CA ILE A 592 52.15 -16.33 -51.51
C ILE A 592 52.62 -15.43 -52.66
N GLU A 593 53.59 -14.56 -52.41
CA GLU A 593 54.19 -13.71 -53.44
C GLU A 593 54.96 -14.53 -54.48
N LEU A 594 55.67 -15.57 -54.04
CA LEU A 594 56.29 -16.54 -54.95
C LEU A 594 55.25 -17.24 -55.84
N TRP A 595 54.11 -17.66 -55.31
CA TRP A 595 53.06 -18.27 -56.13
C TRP A 595 52.46 -17.29 -57.14
N LYS A 596 52.23 -16.03 -56.75
CA LYS A 596 51.71 -14.99 -57.67
C LYS A 596 52.68 -14.70 -58.80
N THR A 597 53.95 -14.51 -58.48
CA THR A 597 55.00 -14.29 -59.50
C THR A 597 55.13 -15.51 -60.40
N PHE A 598 55.12 -16.70 -59.82
CA PHE A 598 55.17 -17.96 -60.57
C PHE A 598 54.00 -18.13 -61.54
N LEU A 599 52.77 -17.80 -61.13
CA LEU A 599 51.59 -17.84 -61.99
C LEU A 599 51.77 -16.97 -63.24
N ILE A 600 52.28 -15.74 -63.06
CA ILE A 600 52.57 -14.82 -64.17
C ILE A 600 53.61 -15.42 -65.14
N PHE A 601 54.65 -16.07 -64.61
CA PHE A 601 55.67 -16.72 -65.44
C PHE A 601 55.14 -17.94 -66.20
N ILE A 602 54.31 -18.77 -65.56
CA ILE A 602 53.63 -19.89 -66.23
C ILE A 602 52.76 -19.39 -67.38
N GLU A 603 51.94 -18.36 -67.15
CA GLU A 603 51.03 -17.84 -68.18
C GLU A 603 51.81 -17.37 -69.41
N LYS A 604 52.89 -16.60 -69.18
CA LYS A 604 53.80 -16.18 -70.26
C LYS A 604 54.44 -17.36 -70.97
N TYR A 605 54.92 -18.35 -70.23
CA TYR A 605 55.54 -19.55 -70.80
C TYR A 605 54.54 -20.39 -71.60
N TYR A 606 53.30 -20.52 -71.14
CA TYR A 606 52.22 -21.21 -71.84
C TYR A 606 51.90 -20.53 -73.18
N HIS A 607 51.80 -19.19 -73.18
CA HIS A 607 51.61 -18.43 -74.42
C HIS A 607 52.77 -18.65 -75.41
N LEU A 608 54.02 -18.61 -74.93
CA LEU A 608 55.19 -18.90 -75.76
C LEU A 608 55.18 -20.34 -76.33
N LEU A 609 54.77 -21.33 -75.53
CA LEU A 609 54.64 -22.71 -76.00
C LEU A 609 53.56 -22.84 -77.07
N LYS A 610 52.43 -22.13 -76.93
CA LYS A 610 51.36 -22.11 -77.92
C LYS A 610 51.82 -21.47 -79.23
N GLU A 611 52.55 -20.35 -79.15
CA GLU A 611 53.18 -19.73 -80.32
C GLU A 611 54.16 -20.69 -81.00
N ARG A 612 55.05 -21.32 -80.24
CA ARG A 612 55.98 -22.33 -80.78
C ARG A 612 55.26 -23.49 -81.44
N ALA A 613 54.17 -23.99 -80.86
CA ALA A 613 53.37 -25.05 -81.46
C ALA A 613 52.79 -24.62 -82.81
N THR A 614 52.27 -23.39 -82.92
CA THR A 614 51.77 -22.84 -84.19
C THR A 614 52.89 -22.71 -85.24
N ILE A 615 54.07 -22.24 -84.84
CA ILE A 615 55.23 -22.12 -85.73
C ILE A 615 55.65 -23.50 -86.23
N ILE A 616 55.77 -24.49 -85.35
CA ILE A 616 56.14 -25.86 -85.73
C ILE A 616 55.12 -26.44 -86.70
N GLN A 617 53.83 -26.22 -86.46
CA GLN A 617 52.78 -26.72 -87.35
C GLN A 617 52.80 -26.04 -88.72
N ASN A 618 53.15 -24.76 -88.77
CA ASN A 618 53.39 -24.04 -90.02
C ASN A 618 54.65 -24.56 -90.75
N ILE A 619 55.73 -24.85 -90.03
CA ILE A 619 56.94 -25.45 -90.63
C ILE A 619 56.60 -26.82 -91.26
N PHE A 620 55.84 -27.66 -90.57
CA PHE A 620 55.43 -28.96 -91.13
C PHE A 620 54.51 -28.82 -92.35
N SER A 621 53.63 -27.81 -92.40
CA SER A 621 52.78 -27.58 -93.56
C SER A 621 53.59 -27.05 -94.75
N GLU A 622 54.53 -26.16 -94.52
CA GLU A 622 55.47 -25.67 -95.52
C GLU A 622 56.40 -26.78 -96.05
N GLU A 623 56.95 -27.62 -95.18
CA GLU A 623 57.79 -28.75 -95.59
C GLU A 623 57.02 -29.73 -96.49
N LYS A 624 55.74 -29.97 -96.18
CA LYS A 624 54.85 -30.78 -97.03
C LYS A 624 54.66 -30.15 -98.41
N LEU A 625 54.41 -28.85 -98.48
CA LEU A 625 54.29 -28.10 -99.74
C LEU A 625 55.60 -28.13 -100.54
N VAL A 626 56.75 -27.98 -99.88
CA VAL A 626 58.08 -28.07 -100.52
C VAL A 626 58.30 -29.47 -101.11
N LYS A 627 57.97 -30.54 -100.38
CA LYS A 627 58.06 -31.92 -100.90
C LYS A 627 57.13 -32.14 -102.10
N GLU A 628 55.90 -31.65 -102.03
CA GLU A 628 54.96 -31.72 -103.17
C GLU A 628 55.48 -30.96 -104.40
N ASN A 629 56.02 -29.77 -104.20
CA ASN A 629 56.60 -28.97 -105.28
C ASN A 629 57.87 -29.61 -105.85
N MET A 630 58.73 -30.17 -105.02
CA MET A 630 59.92 -30.91 -105.49
C MET A 630 59.52 -32.15 -106.29
N ASN A 631 58.48 -32.87 -105.86
CA ASN A 631 57.91 -33.98 -106.63
C ASN A 631 57.36 -33.53 -107.98
N LYS A 632 56.67 -32.37 -108.05
CA LYS A 632 56.20 -31.79 -109.32
C LYS A 632 57.38 -31.42 -110.24
N ILE A 633 58.41 -30.77 -109.69
CA ILE A 633 59.63 -30.40 -110.44
C ILE A 633 60.32 -31.65 -110.98
N ASN A 634 60.45 -32.72 -110.18
CA ASN A 634 61.05 -33.98 -110.64
C ASN A 634 60.23 -34.61 -111.77
N ARG A 635 58.89 -34.63 -111.69
CA ARG A 635 58.03 -35.09 -112.79
C ARG A 635 58.20 -34.24 -114.06
N MET A 636 58.33 -32.92 -113.92
CA MET A 636 58.60 -32.03 -115.06
C MET A 636 59.97 -32.29 -115.68
N LYS A 637 61.01 -32.52 -114.87
CA LYS A 637 62.34 -32.91 -115.37
C LYS A 637 62.32 -34.25 -116.11
N GLU A 638 61.61 -35.25 -115.60
CA GLU A 638 61.42 -36.53 -116.29
C GLU A 638 60.64 -36.39 -117.60
N ALA A 639 59.66 -35.49 -117.67
CA ALA A 639 58.94 -35.20 -118.91
C ALA A 639 59.85 -34.50 -119.94
N LEU A 640 60.69 -33.56 -119.50
CA LEU A 640 61.66 -32.87 -120.36
C LEU A 640 62.78 -33.79 -120.85
N SER A 641 63.21 -34.80 -120.08
CA SER A 641 64.21 -35.77 -120.55
C SER A 641 63.65 -36.83 -121.50
N LYS A 642 62.31 -36.91 -121.64
CA LYS A 642 61.62 -37.80 -122.59
C LYS A 642 61.29 -37.10 -123.91
N LEU A 643 61.45 -35.78 -123.96
CA LEU A 643 61.45 -34.97 -125.18
C LEU A 643 62.87 -34.94 -125.76
#